data_AF-A0A8X6QFE3-F1
#
_entry.id   AF-A0A8X6QFE3-F1
#
_cell.length_a   1.000
_cell.length_b   1.000
_cell.length_c   1.000
_cell.angle_alpha   90.00
_cell.angle_beta   90.00
_cell.angle_gamma   90.00
#
_symmetry.space_group_name_H-M   'P 1'
#
loop_
_entity.id
_entity.type
_entity.pdbx_description
1 polymer ?
#
loop_
_entity_poly.entity_id
_entity_poly.type
_entity_poly.pdbx_seq_one_letter_code
_entity_poly.pdbx_strand_id
1 'polypeptide(L)'
;MVLSFIVTLFTAPLEFVYWIKWVIAYVAIRFYKAFHKRRFDLYDINAVGDPVKLGFIVPQLEKDLESPFPESHLQECADEVVFYGVNSKSECLLVRIARGCNQVADAWIYLKLANGKTYNLTETMGFQQSSDGQCQTFTCGKLQMHYLSPMRRWRIFFCGMLKEITEDKKEVEESVFVKFAFLWGAASDIYDCTLDTNPDGFASAMARSEWRVPFVPPTKTFTDALNMYAQIGVITGTVSVNDGPDHEMYLFGERIRSLGKSANIVGCKFTSIIGNIPQNGLHVHLTNVTVPYAFKNLPFGFVHHPDSGMAPLKELNLNVKPFTAERPRSSFKSSFSAGQEYELSGSISEPLVFYSGQGWSGFLELSFIEFTVEGKKGNGLIMSGEVYKEPKKSSKPLPSLSFPESVPLTLQFTDEASQFGEISGGKGSSLGKLTHLSKEEKTFIVPKGIVVTTTAYKEFLTQEIINAVKYLEDIAYGNEPGDLQEACKEVSEIVENSLLPNKICHSIIEELKDIFGDEVNHYKFAVRSSATGEDTSAMSAAGQMDTFLGIQSLNEIFVAVKKCWASQFGYIAVEYKRRNGQVLNSPMAVVIQEMVACEVSGVLFTCDPVTNNPSVITITANYGLGETVVSGSVEPDTISLRRKDNGKLEFESVVVGSKHQRIVMRDSGGTVIEDIDENTKSQSCLSRESAERLGKLAIKIERFYKSSRDIEWGVLNDEIYILQSRPVTNASSETDFEIKHEFDAPLRCEHEYFTVANVGEVMPGATSPLGIEVLTKSFSNVLKRQAFEKGIVDNLFQSKYFLTGILPFYNNMMITVAEMLIRYGLNTPRSKGFMISVFGRLLDDPDLLEYAGSKVQGEFKSSLISDLRYYKDLFFFDYGIEKAKQRFDNYHYDFLKPKTAKEAFKAILNSCSDFDEAVLYHMECSENSSNWNMYMFTTLCEAKGKTFSKIQSNNNILFAKTLTSQSKDEIDPQCSTSIMRSLKVVKESVDC
;
A
#
# COMPACT_ATOMS: atom_id res chain seq x y z
N MET A 1 27.43 44.14 -34.88
CA MET A 1 27.61 42.68 -35.16
C MET A 1 26.49 41.85 -34.55
N VAL A 2 26.31 41.84 -33.22
CA VAL A 2 25.22 41.11 -32.54
C VAL A 2 23.83 41.50 -33.06
N LEU A 3 23.58 42.80 -33.26
CA LEU A 3 22.31 43.29 -33.84
C LEU A 3 22.07 42.80 -35.28
N SER A 4 23.13 42.69 -36.09
CA SER A 4 23.05 42.21 -37.48
C SER A 4 22.81 40.69 -37.54
N PHE A 5 23.44 39.94 -36.62
CA PHE A 5 23.19 38.51 -36.45
C PHE A 5 21.75 38.23 -36.00
N ILE A 6 21.23 39.03 -35.07
CA ILE A 6 19.84 38.94 -34.61
C ILE A 6 18.86 39.23 -35.76
N VAL A 7 19.05 40.32 -36.52
CA VAL A 7 18.18 40.66 -37.66
C VAL A 7 18.21 39.59 -38.75
N THR A 8 19.37 38.99 -39.02
CA THR A 8 19.51 37.89 -40.01
C THR A 8 18.84 36.60 -39.53
N LEU A 9 18.81 36.33 -38.22
CA LEU A 9 18.09 35.18 -37.67
C LEU A 9 16.57 35.35 -37.70
N PHE A 10 16.06 36.59 -37.55
CA PHE A 10 14.63 36.88 -37.67
C PHE A 10 14.10 36.82 -39.11
N THR A 11 14.99 36.87 -40.11
CA THR A 11 14.65 36.73 -41.54
C THR A 11 14.98 35.34 -42.12
N ALA A 12 15.52 34.43 -41.31
CA ALA A 12 15.87 33.09 -41.75
C ALA A 12 14.63 32.20 -41.95
N PRO A 13 14.69 31.20 -42.86
CA PRO A 13 13.61 30.24 -43.04
C PRO A 13 13.25 29.55 -41.70
N LEU A 14 11.96 29.29 -41.47
CA LEU A 14 11.46 28.63 -40.26
C LEU A 14 12.18 27.30 -39.97
N GLU A 15 12.52 26.56 -41.02
CA GLU A 15 13.33 25.34 -40.96
C GLU A 15 14.73 25.57 -40.36
N PHE A 16 15.40 26.67 -40.75
CA PHE A 16 16.73 26.98 -40.23
C PHE A 16 16.69 27.33 -38.74
N VAL A 17 15.68 28.11 -38.32
CA VAL A 17 15.47 28.44 -36.91
C VAL A 17 15.13 27.19 -36.09
N TYR A 18 14.33 26.27 -36.65
CA TYR A 18 14.03 24.98 -36.04
C TYR A 18 15.30 24.17 -35.78
N TRP A 19 16.16 23.97 -36.78
CA TRP A 19 17.38 23.17 -36.63
C TRP A 19 18.38 23.77 -35.63
N ILE A 20 18.51 25.10 -35.59
CA ILE A 20 19.32 25.76 -34.56
C ILE A 20 18.77 25.48 -33.16
N LYS A 21 17.46 25.69 -32.96
CA LYS A 21 16.80 25.38 -31.67
C LYS A 21 16.96 23.91 -31.30
N TRP A 22 16.84 23.02 -32.28
CA TRP A 22 17.00 21.58 -32.09
C TRP A 22 18.39 21.22 -31.56
N VAL A 23 19.46 21.73 -32.19
CA VAL A 23 20.84 21.47 -31.74
C VAL A 23 21.06 21.99 -30.33
N ILE A 24 20.60 23.21 -30.03
CA ILE A 24 20.73 23.81 -28.70
C ILE A 24 19.99 22.97 -27.65
N ALA A 25 18.75 22.57 -27.92
CA ALA A 25 17.96 21.76 -27.02
C ALA A 25 18.57 20.35 -26.82
N TYR A 26 19.00 19.70 -27.90
CA TYR A 26 19.62 18.37 -27.86
C TYR A 26 20.89 18.37 -27.00
N VAL A 27 21.78 19.35 -27.22
CA VAL A 27 23.01 19.52 -26.42
C VAL A 27 22.67 19.76 -24.96
N ALA A 28 21.70 20.64 -24.67
CA ALA A 28 21.29 20.93 -23.29
C ALA A 28 20.72 19.70 -22.57
N ILE A 29 19.90 18.87 -23.25
CA ILE A 29 19.36 17.62 -22.70
C ILE A 29 20.48 16.61 -22.43
N ARG A 30 21.42 16.44 -23.37
CA ARG A 30 22.56 15.51 -23.21
C ARG A 30 23.47 15.93 -22.05
N PHE A 31 23.75 17.23 -21.92
CA PHE A 31 24.48 17.76 -20.76
C PHE A 31 23.72 17.52 -19.47
N TYR A 32 22.42 17.79 -19.43
CA TYR A 32 21.59 17.53 -18.25
C TYR A 32 21.68 16.05 -17.83
N LYS A 33 21.48 15.11 -18.75
CA LYS A 33 21.57 13.66 -18.48
C LYS A 33 22.96 13.21 -18.03
N ALA A 34 24.03 13.82 -18.53
CA ALA A 34 25.39 13.46 -18.14
C ALA A 34 25.74 13.88 -16.71
N PHE A 35 25.17 15.00 -16.23
CA PHE A 35 25.46 15.56 -14.91
C PHE A 35 24.46 15.17 -13.82
N HIS A 36 23.32 14.55 -14.16
CA HIS A 36 22.31 14.13 -13.20
C HIS A 36 22.25 12.60 -13.14
N LYS A 37 22.34 12.05 -11.91
CA LYS A 37 22.15 10.63 -11.68
C LYS A 37 20.68 10.24 -11.85
N ARG A 38 20.43 9.03 -12.34
CA ARG A 38 19.09 8.44 -12.35
C ARG A 38 18.56 8.30 -10.92
N ARG A 39 17.34 8.79 -10.69
CA ARG A 39 16.68 8.84 -9.38
C ARG A 39 16.53 7.45 -8.74
N PHE A 40 16.25 6.44 -9.57
CA PHE A 40 15.96 5.07 -9.15
C PHE A 40 17.13 4.10 -9.34
N ASP A 41 18.35 4.63 -9.49
CA ASP A 41 19.56 3.81 -9.52
C ASP A 41 20.14 3.64 -8.10
N LEU A 42 19.36 2.96 -7.26
CA LEU A 42 19.61 2.84 -5.81
C LEU A 42 20.18 1.49 -5.38
N TYR A 43 20.00 0.47 -6.23
CA TYR A 43 20.40 -0.90 -5.94
C TYR A 43 21.68 -1.26 -6.70
N ASP A 44 22.53 -2.04 -6.05
CA ASP A 44 23.77 -2.55 -6.61
C ASP A 44 23.90 -4.03 -6.28
N ILE A 45 23.80 -4.86 -7.32
CA ILE A 45 23.86 -6.30 -7.21
C ILE A 45 25.24 -6.83 -6.78
N ASN A 46 26.30 -6.02 -6.96
CA ASN A 46 27.65 -6.38 -6.57
C ASN A 46 28.01 -5.89 -5.16
N ALA A 47 27.07 -5.23 -4.46
CA ALA A 47 27.29 -4.81 -3.09
C ALA A 47 27.46 -6.04 -2.17
N VAL A 48 28.28 -5.89 -1.12
CA VAL A 48 28.54 -6.94 -0.14
C VAL A 48 28.28 -6.37 1.25
N GLY A 49 27.46 -7.04 2.05
CA GLY A 49 27.08 -6.62 3.40
C GLY A 49 26.28 -5.30 3.47
N ASP A 50 25.74 -4.81 2.35
CA ASP A 50 24.90 -3.61 2.30
C ASP A 50 23.44 -4.00 2.04
N PRO A 51 22.62 -4.16 3.08
CA PRO A 51 21.24 -4.62 2.94
C PRO A 51 20.34 -3.62 2.20
N VAL A 52 20.72 -2.34 2.10
CA VAL A 52 19.96 -1.34 1.34
C VAL A 52 20.24 -1.52 -0.15
N LYS A 53 21.51 -1.56 -0.55
CA LYS A 53 21.88 -1.76 -1.96
C LYS A 53 21.47 -3.12 -2.52
N LEU A 54 21.42 -4.13 -1.67
CA LEU A 54 20.95 -5.48 -2.01
C LEU A 54 19.42 -5.63 -1.96
N GLY A 55 18.68 -4.60 -1.54
CA GLY A 55 17.21 -4.60 -1.55
C GLY A 55 16.53 -5.32 -0.39
N PHE A 56 17.26 -5.73 0.65
CA PHE A 56 16.68 -6.23 1.90
C PHE A 56 15.96 -5.12 2.68
N ILE A 57 16.48 -3.88 2.61
CA ILE A 57 15.88 -2.70 3.22
C ILE A 57 15.50 -1.71 2.11
N VAL A 58 14.27 -1.20 2.19
CA VAL A 58 13.80 -0.14 1.28
C VAL A 58 14.57 1.16 1.53
N PRO A 59 15.21 1.77 0.50
CA PRO A 59 15.91 3.04 0.62
C PRO A 59 14.98 4.17 1.10
N GLN A 60 15.52 5.10 1.89
CA GLN A 60 14.74 6.24 2.39
C GLN A 60 14.16 7.10 1.25
N LEU A 61 14.90 7.26 0.15
CA LEU A 61 14.42 8.01 -1.02
C LEU A 61 13.13 7.44 -1.60
N GLU A 62 12.97 6.11 -1.64
CA GLU A 62 11.71 5.50 -2.13
C GLU A 62 10.55 5.79 -1.19
N LYS A 63 10.79 5.75 0.13
CA LYS A 63 9.79 6.13 1.13
C LYS A 63 9.38 7.59 0.93
N ASP A 64 10.35 8.50 0.87
CA ASP A 64 10.09 9.93 0.72
C ASP A 64 9.31 10.27 -0.56
N LEU A 65 9.54 9.54 -1.66
CA LEU A 65 8.86 9.74 -2.94
C LEU A 65 7.42 9.19 -2.97
N GLU A 66 7.17 8.09 -2.24
CA GLU A 66 5.84 7.47 -2.14
C GLU A 66 5.00 8.07 -1.01
N SER A 67 5.62 8.68 0.00
CA SER A 67 4.92 9.37 1.08
C SER A 67 4.13 10.60 0.59
N PRO A 68 2.99 10.90 1.22
CA PRO A 68 2.34 12.20 1.08
C PRO A 68 3.29 13.30 1.55
N PHE A 69 3.54 14.30 0.70
CA PHE A 69 4.45 15.40 0.99
C PHE A 69 3.88 16.40 2.04
N PRO A 70 4.74 17.15 2.75
CA PRO A 70 4.28 18.17 3.69
C PRO A 70 3.55 19.32 2.99
N GLU A 71 2.74 20.07 3.74
CA GLU A 71 1.96 21.22 3.26
C GLU A 71 2.81 22.28 2.52
N SER A 72 4.09 22.41 2.87
CA SER A 72 5.04 23.32 2.21
C SER A 72 5.30 22.95 0.75
N HIS A 73 5.28 21.66 0.41
CA HIS A 73 5.41 21.17 -0.97
C HIS A 73 4.17 21.50 -1.80
N LEU A 74 2.99 21.33 -1.21
CA LEU A 74 1.68 21.53 -1.87
C LEU A 74 1.46 22.99 -2.32
N GLN A 75 2.23 23.95 -1.80
CA GLN A 75 2.16 25.36 -2.22
C GLN A 75 2.63 25.60 -3.66
N GLU A 76 3.55 24.78 -4.16
CA GLU A 76 4.16 24.97 -5.48
C GLU A 76 4.16 23.73 -6.36
N CYS A 77 3.97 22.55 -5.77
CA CYS A 77 4.12 21.28 -6.46
C CYS A 77 2.87 20.43 -6.34
N ALA A 78 2.66 19.58 -7.34
CA ALA A 78 1.68 18.51 -7.29
C ALA A 78 2.09 17.46 -6.26
N ASP A 79 1.10 16.80 -5.69
CA ASP A 79 1.27 15.57 -4.94
C ASP A 79 0.09 14.66 -5.27
N GLU A 80 0.24 13.94 -6.38
CA GLU A 80 -0.81 13.13 -6.98
C GLU A 80 -0.36 11.69 -7.17
N VAL A 81 -1.28 10.77 -6.92
CA VAL A 81 -1.15 9.34 -7.18
C VAL A 81 -2.39 8.85 -7.92
N VAL A 82 -2.16 8.07 -8.98
CA VAL A 82 -3.19 7.48 -9.83
C VAL A 82 -2.91 6.00 -9.96
N PHE A 83 -3.95 5.18 -9.83
CA PHE A 83 -3.92 3.77 -10.19
C PHE A 83 -4.98 3.50 -11.25
N TYR A 84 -4.59 2.73 -12.24
CA TYR A 84 -5.45 2.28 -13.31
C TYR A 84 -5.26 0.78 -13.54
N GLY A 85 -6.33 0.07 -13.85
CA GLY A 85 -6.28 -1.30 -14.33
C GLY A 85 -7.51 -1.66 -15.17
N VAL A 86 -7.30 -2.55 -16.15
CA VAL A 86 -8.32 -3.09 -17.04
C VAL A 86 -8.11 -4.60 -17.28
N ASN A 87 -9.15 -5.31 -17.71
CA ASN A 87 -9.03 -6.68 -18.21
C ASN A 87 -9.86 -6.96 -19.46
N SER A 88 -9.82 -8.20 -19.95
CA SER A 88 -10.54 -8.67 -21.13
C SER A 88 -12.06 -8.70 -21.00
N LYS A 89 -12.59 -8.66 -19.78
CA LYS A 89 -14.03 -8.56 -19.50
C LYS A 89 -14.54 -7.11 -19.51
N SER A 90 -13.68 -6.16 -19.88
CA SER A 90 -13.96 -4.71 -19.81
C SER A 90 -14.24 -4.21 -18.40
N GLU A 91 -13.80 -4.95 -17.38
CA GLU A 91 -13.72 -4.45 -16.02
C GLU A 91 -12.62 -3.41 -15.93
N CYS A 92 -12.84 -2.36 -15.16
CA CYS A 92 -11.93 -1.24 -15.08
C CYS A 92 -11.97 -0.62 -13.69
N LEU A 93 -10.80 -0.25 -13.17
CA LEU A 93 -10.66 0.64 -12.02
C LEU A 93 -9.74 1.78 -12.40
N LEU A 94 -10.20 3.02 -12.24
CA LEU A 94 -9.34 4.20 -12.19
C LEU A 94 -9.62 4.90 -10.87
N VAL A 95 -8.58 5.05 -10.06
CA VAL A 95 -8.63 5.80 -8.82
C VAL A 95 -7.51 6.82 -8.79
N ARG A 96 -7.81 8.01 -8.26
CA ARG A 96 -6.86 9.11 -8.16
C ARG A 96 -7.03 9.81 -6.83
N ILE A 97 -5.93 10.21 -6.21
CA ILE A 97 -5.91 11.24 -5.16
C ILE A 97 -4.87 12.30 -5.56
N ALA A 98 -5.29 13.55 -5.62
CA ALA A 98 -4.43 14.70 -5.78
C ALA A 98 -4.59 15.64 -4.58
N ARG A 99 -3.50 15.80 -3.82
CA ARG A 99 -3.50 16.58 -2.58
C ARG A 99 -3.37 18.07 -2.92
N GLY A 100 -4.17 18.88 -2.23
CA GLY A 100 -4.14 20.34 -2.28
C GLY A 100 -3.80 20.94 -0.92
N CYS A 101 -3.71 22.27 -0.87
CA CYS A 101 -3.44 22.98 0.37
C CYS A 101 -4.63 22.97 1.34
N ASN A 102 -4.39 23.36 2.59
CA ASN A 102 -5.37 23.45 3.68
C ASN A 102 -6.06 22.12 4.00
N GLN A 103 -5.32 21.02 3.91
CA GLN A 103 -5.83 19.68 4.22
C GLN A 103 -7.03 19.26 3.34
N VAL A 104 -7.08 19.73 2.09
CA VAL A 104 -8.09 19.35 1.10
C VAL A 104 -7.43 18.54 0.00
N ALA A 105 -8.10 17.51 -0.50
CA ALA A 105 -7.68 16.72 -1.64
C ALA A 105 -8.83 16.54 -2.64
N ASP A 106 -8.47 16.25 -3.88
CA ASP A 106 -9.37 15.86 -4.96
C ASP A 106 -9.18 14.36 -5.24
N ALA A 107 -10.27 13.63 -5.43
CA ALA A 107 -10.27 12.20 -5.70
C ALA A 107 -11.24 11.82 -6.80
N TRP A 108 -10.82 10.87 -7.63
CA TRP A 108 -11.68 10.23 -8.62
C TRP A 108 -11.77 8.75 -8.32
N ILE A 109 -12.97 8.21 -8.51
CA ILE A 109 -13.22 6.77 -8.57
C ILE A 109 -14.05 6.55 -9.81
N TYR A 110 -13.55 5.72 -10.70
CA TYR A 110 -14.29 5.13 -11.81
C TYR A 110 -14.10 3.62 -11.72
N LEU A 111 -15.19 2.94 -11.39
CA LEU A 111 -15.23 1.48 -11.32
C LEU A 111 -16.24 0.98 -12.37
N LYS A 112 -15.82 0.06 -13.23
CA LYS A 112 -16.68 -0.64 -14.17
C LYS A 112 -16.62 -2.13 -13.89
N LEU A 113 -17.78 -2.75 -13.73
CA LEU A 113 -17.92 -4.20 -13.54
C LEU A 113 -18.26 -4.90 -14.87
N ALA A 114 -18.05 -6.22 -14.93
CA ALA A 114 -18.29 -7.02 -16.15
C ALA A 114 -19.76 -6.99 -16.64
N ASN A 115 -20.71 -6.63 -15.76
CA ASN A 115 -22.11 -6.44 -16.12
C ASN A 115 -22.39 -5.12 -16.87
N GLY A 116 -21.37 -4.30 -17.13
CA GLY A 116 -21.46 -3.02 -17.81
C GLY A 116 -21.83 -1.83 -16.92
N LYS A 117 -22.21 -2.06 -15.65
CA LYS A 117 -22.51 -0.98 -14.71
C LYS A 117 -21.25 -0.23 -14.31
N THR A 118 -21.38 1.08 -14.21
CA THR A 118 -20.28 1.97 -13.80
C THR A 118 -20.62 2.70 -12.52
N TYR A 119 -19.61 2.93 -11.67
CA TYR A 119 -19.74 3.53 -10.35
C TYR A 119 -18.74 4.68 -10.23
N ASN A 120 -19.26 5.87 -9.90
CA ASN A 120 -18.49 7.10 -9.87
C ASN A 120 -18.64 7.88 -8.57
N LEU A 121 -17.57 8.55 -8.15
CA LEU A 121 -17.61 9.45 -7.02
C LEU A 121 -18.42 10.71 -7.36
N THR A 122 -19.32 11.12 -6.47
CA THR A 122 -20.19 12.29 -6.64
C THR A 122 -19.50 13.59 -6.24
N GLU A 123 -18.87 13.56 -5.08
CA GLU A 123 -18.07 14.64 -4.52
C GLU A 123 -16.60 14.26 -4.67
N THR A 124 -15.91 14.88 -5.62
CA THR A 124 -14.49 14.59 -5.84
C THR A 124 -13.62 15.21 -4.74
N MET A 125 -14.11 16.26 -4.08
CA MET A 125 -13.37 16.98 -3.05
C MET A 125 -13.64 16.44 -1.66
N GLY A 126 -12.56 16.15 -0.94
CA GLY A 126 -12.63 15.66 0.42
C GLY A 126 -11.49 16.19 1.27
N PHE A 127 -11.58 15.93 2.56
CA PHE A 127 -10.50 16.24 3.48
C PHE A 127 -9.42 15.16 3.43
N GLN A 128 -8.16 15.57 3.59
CA GLN A 128 -7.03 14.67 3.75
C GLN A 128 -6.52 14.68 5.19
N GLN A 129 -6.21 13.50 5.73
CA GLN A 129 -5.67 13.34 7.08
C GLN A 129 -4.12 13.27 7.08
N SER A 130 -3.50 13.09 5.93
CA SER A 130 -2.05 13.06 5.77
C SER A 130 -1.50 14.49 5.79
N SER A 131 -0.87 14.93 6.89
CA SER A 131 -0.38 16.31 7.00
C SER A 131 1.07 16.49 7.47
N ASP A 132 1.77 15.42 7.84
CA ASP A 132 3.07 15.52 8.55
C ASP A 132 4.28 14.98 7.77
N GLY A 133 4.10 14.41 6.58
CA GLY A 133 5.19 13.82 5.80
C GLY A 133 5.73 12.49 6.35
N GLN A 134 5.15 11.96 7.44
CA GLN A 134 5.48 10.63 8.00
C GLN A 134 4.37 9.61 7.75
N CYS A 135 3.18 10.08 7.37
CA CYS A 135 2.07 9.23 6.95
C CYS A 135 2.44 8.37 5.73
N GLN A 136 1.90 7.15 5.67
CA GLN A 136 2.08 6.23 4.55
C GLN A 136 0.86 6.16 3.62
N THR A 137 -0.17 6.95 3.94
CA THR A 137 -1.51 6.82 3.36
C THR A 137 -1.96 8.13 2.74
N PHE A 138 -2.42 8.09 1.50
CA PHE A 138 -3.18 9.15 0.86
C PHE A 138 -4.65 8.95 1.20
N THR A 139 -5.32 10.02 1.58
CA THR A 139 -6.74 9.97 1.94
C THR A 139 -7.47 11.12 1.28
N CYS A 140 -8.66 10.84 0.76
CA CYS A 140 -9.62 11.86 0.37
C CYS A 140 -11.03 11.33 0.68
N GLY A 141 -11.68 11.89 1.70
CA GLY A 141 -12.95 11.35 2.18
C GLY A 141 -12.82 9.90 2.65
N LYS A 142 -13.57 8.98 2.02
CA LYS A 142 -13.56 7.54 2.34
C LYS A 142 -12.62 6.72 1.45
N LEU A 143 -11.93 7.35 0.49
CA LEU A 143 -10.91 6.69 -0.34
C LEU A 143 -9.55 6.77 0.36
N GLN A 144 -8.89 5.63 0.50
CA GLN A 144 -7.57 5.49 1.10
C GLN A 144 -6.65 4.73 0.15
N MET A 145 -5.42 5.24 -0.03
CA MET A 145 -4.35 4.55 -0.76
C MET A 145 -3.11 4.52 0.12
N HIS A 146 -2.74 3.34 0.60
CA HIS A 146 -1.65 3.13 1.53
C HIS A 146 -0.55 2.32 0.84
N TYR A 147 0.69 2.80 0.83
CA TYR A 147 1.77 1.94 0.35
C TYR A 147 2.15 0.95 1.44
N LEU A 148 2.14 -0.35 1.11
CA LEU A 148 2.59 -1.42 2.00
C LEU A 148 4.11 -1.60 1.89
N SER A 149 4.63 -1.45 0.67
CA SER A 149 6.05 -1.43 0.39
C SER A 149 6.30 -0.44 -0.75
N PRO A 150 7.06 0.64 -0.53
CA PRO A 150 7.34 1.65 -1.55
C PRO A 150 7.77 1.04 -2.89
N MET A 151 7.23 1.57 -3.99
CA MET A 151 7.47 1.13 -5.37
C MET A 151 7.13 -0.34 -5.69
N ARG A 152 6.47 -1.06 -4.77
CA ARG A 152 6.23 -2.52 -4.91
C ARG A 152 4.80 -2.90 -4.64
N ARG A 153 4.23 -2.46 -3.52
CA ARG A 153 2.91 -2.89 -3.06
C ARG A 153 2.13 -1.74 -2.46
N TRP A 154 0.87 -1.64 -2.84
CA TRP A 154 -0.08 -0.65 -2.36
C TRP A 154 -1.41 -1.31 -2.04
N ARG A 155 -2.09 -0.78 -1.03
CA ARG A 155 -3.46 -1.09 -0.69
C ARG A 155 -4.34 0.08 -1.09
N ILE A 156 -5.42 -0.20 -1.82
CA ILE A 156 -6.40 0.77 -2.29
C ILE A 156 -7.75 0.36 -1.70
N PHE A 157 -8.30 1.20 -0.84
CA PHE A 157 -9.50 0.90 -0.07
C PHE A 157 -10.54 2.00 -0.22
N PHE A 158 -11.80 1.61 -0.39
CA PHE A 158 -12.94 2.51 -0.35
C PHE A 158 -14.14 1.84 0.30
N CYS A 159 -14.87 2.60 1.11
CA CYS A 159 -16.13 2.16 1.73
C CYS A 159 -17.05 3.38 1.84
N GLY A 160 -17.96 3.54 0.88
CA GLY A 160 -18.75 4.75 0.74
C GLY A 160 -19.85 4.67 -0.32
N MET A 161 -20.51 5.81 -0.56
CA MET A 161 -21.55 5.91 -1.59
C MET A 161 -20.93 6.30 -2.94
N LEU A 162 -21.33 5.62 -4.01
CA LEU A 162 -21.02 5.97 -5.40
C LEU A 162 -22.31 6.10 -6.21
N LYS A 163 -22.29 6.90 -7.27
CA LYS A 163 -23.38 6.94 -8.26
C LYS A 163 -23.24 5.78 -9.24
N GLU A 164 -24.26 4.95 -9.33
CA GLU A 164 -24.40 3.96 -10.39
C GLU A 164 -24.90 4.65 -11.67
N ILE A 165 -24.25 4.37 -12.80
CA ILE A 165 -24.64 4.81 -14.14
C ILE A 165 -24.71 3.60 -15.05
N THR A 166 -25.87 3.40 -15.67
CA THR A 166 -26.13 2.36 -16.68
C THR A 166 -25.78 2.87 -18.08
N GLU A 167 -25.29 1.99 -18.96
CA GLU A 167 -24.88 2.38 -20.33
C GLU A 167 -26.06 2.93 -21.18
N ASP A 168 -27.28 2.50 -20.89
CA ASP A 168 -28.51 3.09 -21.43
C ASP A 168 -28.90 4.31 -20.59
N LYS A 169 -28.39 5.49 -20.97
CA LYS A 169 -28.54 6.84 -20.36
C LYS A 169 -29.98 7.35 -20.07
N LYS A 170 -30.97 6.47 -19.94
CA LYS A 170 -32.40 6.80 -19.82
C LYS A 170 -32.99 6.69 -18.42
N GLU A 171 -32.38 6.02 -17.45
CA GLU A 171 -33.01 5.90 -16.12
C GLU A 171 -32.02 6.03 -14.95
N VAL A 172 -32.30 7.03 -14.11
CA VAL A 172 -31.97 7.24 -12.70
C VAL A 172 -30.51 6.97 -12.26
N GLU A 173 -29.77 8.05 -12.00
CA GLU A 173 -28.56 8.00 -11.16
C GLU A 173 -28.98 7.59 -9.74
N GLU A 174 -28.75 6.33 -9.37
CA GLU A 174 -28.96 5.85 -8.00
C GLU A 174 -27.64 5.89 -7.21
N SER A 175 -27.71 6.43 -6.00
CA SER A 175 -26.59 6.38 -5.05
C SER A 175 -26.60 5.03 -4.35
N VAL A 176 -25.52 4.27 -4.52
CA VAL A 176 -25.38 2.91 -4.02
C VAL A 176 -24.17 2.80 -3.10
N PHE A 177 -24.26 1.91 -2.12
CA PHE A 177 -23.14 1.63 -1.23
C PHE A 177 -22.14 0.73 -1.95
N VAL A 178 -20.87 1.11 -1.99
CA VAL A 178 -19.79 0.34 -2.59
C VAL A 178 -18.65 0.21 -1.60
N LYS A 179 -18.15 -1.02 -1.46
CA LYS A 179 -16.95 -1.34 -0.71
C LYS A 179 -15.98 -2.07 -1.64
N PHE A 180 -14.72 -1.63 -1.66
CA PHE A 180 -13.66 -2.40 -2.31
C PHE A 180 -12.35 -2.31 -1.53
N ALA A 181 -11.59 -3.39 -1.62
CA ALA A 181 -10.23 -3.49 -1.10
C ALA A 181 -9.36 -4.18 -2.16
N PHE A 182 -8.41 -3.43 -2.71
CA PHE A 182 -7.50 -3.91 -3.75
C PHE A 182 -6.05 -3.80 -3.32
N LEU A 183 -5.26 -4.82 -3.64
CA LEU A 183 -3.81 -4.80 -3.63
C LEU A 183 -3.32 -4.47 -5.03
N TRP A 184 -2.47 -3.44 -5.13
CA TRP A 184 -1.66 -3.19 -6.32
C TRP A 184 -0.25 -3.75 -6.11
N GLY A 185 0.22 -4.58 -7.03
CA GLY A 185 1.57 -5.15 -7.06
C GLY A 185 2.35 -4.74 -8.30
N ALA A 186 3.60 -4.31 -8.12
CA ALA A 186 4.47 -3.88 -9.21
C ALA A 186 4.85 -5.06 -10.14
N ALA A 187 4.61 -4.89 -11.44
CA ALA A 187 4.93 -5.87 -12.48
C ALA A 187 6.02 -5.36 -13.44
N SER A 188 6.64 -4.22 -13.15
CA SER A 188 7.76 -3.66 -13.89
C SER A 188 8.67 -2.81 -13.01
N ASP A 189 9.80 -2.39 -13.59
CA ASP A 189 10.58 -1.27 -13.06
C ASP A 189 9.83 0.08 -13.23
N ILE A 190 10.47 1.16 -12.80
CA ILE A 190 9.91 2.52 -12.88
C ILE A 190 10.40 3.20 -14.16
N TYR A 191 9.49 3.89 -14.85
CA TYR A 191 9.79 4.82 -15.92
C TYR A 191 9.82 6.26 -15.37
N ASP A 192 11.01 6.88 -15.27
CA ASP A 192 11.18 8.26 -14.81
C ASP A 192 11.08 9.24 -16.00
N CYS A 193 10.00 10.03 -16.05
CA CYS A 193 9.74 10.97 -17.14
C CYS A 193 10.77 12.11 -17.23
N THR A 194 11.66 12.29 -16.25
CA THR A 194 12.72 13.29 -16.29
C THR A 194 13.98 12.79 -17.02
N LEU A 195 14.31 11.50 -16.89
CA LEU A 195 15.61 10.95 -17.33
C LEU A 195 15.51 9.80 -18.34
N ASP A 196 14.42 9.04 -18.38
CA ASP A 196 14.25 7.89 -19.28
C ASP A 196 13.69 8.27 -20.66
N THR A 197 13.72 9.56 -20.97
CA THR A 197 13.15 10.19 -22.18
C THR A 197 14.01 10.02 -23.43
N ASN A 198 13.40 10.03 -24.62
CA ASN A 198 14.13 10.06 -25.89
C ASN A 198 14.71 11.46 -26.17
N PRO A 199 16.05 11.68 -26.16
CA PRO A 199 16.61 13.01 -26.37
C PRO A 199 16.22 13.67 -27.70
N ASP A 200 16.08 12.88 -28.77
CA ASP A 200 15.78 13.38 -30.11
C ASP A 200 14.34 13.91 -30.23
N GLY A 201 13.37 13.13 -29.72
CA GLY A 201 11.96 13.52 -29.68
C GLY A 201 11.75 14.77 -28.83
N PHE A 202 12.47 14.88 -27.71
CA PHE A 202 12.36 16.00 -26.78
C PHE A 202 12.99 17.27 -27.36
N ALA A 203 14.18 17.17 -27.95
CA ALA A 203 14.79 18.30 -28.66
C ALA A 203 13.89 18.80 -29.79
N SER A 204 13.24 17.89 -30.52
CA SER A 204 12.27 18.20 -31.57
C SER A 204 11.03 18.92 -31.03
N ALA A 205 10.46 18.45 -29.92
CA ALA A 205 9.28 19.06 -29.31
C ALA A 205 9.56 20.44 -28.71
N MET A 206 10.74 20.64 -28.12
CA MET A 206 11.21 21.95 -27.66
C MET A 206 11.48 22.89 -28.84
N ALA A 207 12.09 22.41 -29.93
CA ALA A 207 12.38 23.24 -31.08
C ALA A 207 11.12 23.76 -31.79
N ARG A 208 10.02 23.00 -31.72
CA ARG A 208 8.68 23.40 -32.23
C ARG A 208 7.95 24.41 -31.34
N SER A 209 8.43 24.66 -30.12
CA SER A 209 7.81 25.60 -29.19
C SER A 209 8.41 27.01 -29.31
N GLU A 210 7.62 28.00 -28.92
CA GLU A 210 8.13 29.35 -28.68
C GLU A 210 8.83 29.37 -27.33
N TRP A 211 10.04 29.93 -27.28
CA TRP A 211 10.81 30.03 -26.04
C TRP A 211 10.63 31.43 -25.46
N ARG A 212 10.41 31.52 -24.14
CA ARG A 212 10.29 32.81 -23.44
C ARG A 212 11.50 33.72 -23.67
N VAL A 213 12.68 33.12 -23.75
CA VAL A 213 13.93 33.80 -24.09
C VAL A 213 14.47 33.19 -25.38
N PRO A 214 14.75 34.00 -26.43
CA PRO A 214 15.28 33.49 -27.69
C PRO A 214 16.55 32.67 -27.48
N PHE A 215 16.62 31.50 -28.10
CA PHE A 215 17.77 30.57 -28.07
C PHE A 215 18.17 30.04 -26.69
N VAL A 216 17.36 30.24 -25.64
CA VAL A 216 17.52 29.57 -24.34
C VAL A 216 16.46 28.47 -24.21
N PRO A 217 16.84 27.17 -24.24
CA PRO A 217 15.88 26.08 -24.15
C PRO A 217 15.26 26.03 -22.75
N PRO A 218 13.94 25.78 -22.62
CA PRO A 218 13.23 25.76 -21.34
C PRO A 218 13.46 24.47 -20.53
N THR A 219 14.72 24.08 -20.33
CA THR A 219 15.12 22.80 -19.70
C THR A 219 14.65 22.66 -18.26
N LYS A 220 14.61 23.75 -17.49
CA LYS A 220 14.10 23.74 -16.12
C LYS A 220 12.58 23.58 -16.08
N THR A 221 11.85 24.33 -16.91
CA THR A 221 10.39 24.16 -17.05
C THR A 221 10.06 22.73 -17.45
N PHE A 222 10.89 22.15 -18.32
CA PHE A 222 10.80 20.77 -18.73
C PHE A 222 10.93 19.78 -17.58
N THR A 223 12.02 19.84 -16.81
CA THR A 223 12.25 18.92 -15.67
C THR A 223 11.20 19.11 -14.57
N ASP A 224 10.78 20.36 -14.34
CA ASP A 224 9.78 20.69 -13.33
C ASP A 224 8.37 20.23 -13.76
N ALA A 225 8.03 20.31 -15.05
CA ALA A 225 6.71 19.91 -15.57
C ALA A 225 6.55 18.38 -15.64
N LEU A 226 7.62 17.66 -16.00
CA LEU A 226 7.61 16.20 -16.12
C LEU A 226 8.23 15.49 -14.90
N ASN A 227 8.26 16.13 -13.73
CA ASN A 227 8.61 15.46 -12.49
C ASN A 227 7.49 14.49 -12.07
N MET A 228 7.40 13.39 -12.81
CA MET A 228 6.45 12.32 -12.64
C MET A 228 7.13 11.00 -13.02
N TYR A 229 6.59 9.90 -12.52
CA TYR A 229 7.05 8.57 -12.89
C TYR A 229 5.89 7.60 -12.92
N ALA A 230 6.01 6.58 -13.77
CA ALA A 230 4.99 5.57 -13.97
C ALA A 230 5.58 4.17 -13.77
N GLN A 231 4.73 3.24 -13.36
CA GLN A 231 5.12 1.85 -13.09
C GLN A 231 3.95 0.92 -13.42
N ILE A 232 4.20 -0.12 -14.20
CA ILE A 232 3.18 -1.12 -14.50
C ILE A 232 2.95 -1.98 -13.26
N GLY A 233 1.70 -2.33 -13.04
CA GLY A 233 1.35 -3.27 -12.01
C GLY A 233 -0.03 -3.88 -12.23
N VAL A 234 -0.39 -4.72 -11.28
CA VAL A 234 -1.66 -5.44 -11.28
C VAL A 234 -2.45 -5.04 -10.05
N ILE A 235 -3.75 -4.76 -10.24
CA ILE A 235 -4.71 -4.54 -9.17
C ILE A 235 -5.52 -5.84 -8.98
N THR A 236 -5.51 -6.36 -7.76
CA THR A 236 -6.19 -7.61 -7.37
C THR A 236 -6.96 -7.40 -6.08
N GLY A 237 -8.19 -7.92 -5.97
CA GLY A 237 -9.00 -7.68 -4.77
C GLY A 237 -10.47 -7.88 -5.00
N THR A 238 -11.27 -7.43 -4.04
CA THR A 238 -12.72 -7.62 -4.04
C THR A 238 -13.48 -6.31 -4.06
N VAL A 239 -14.68 -6.36 -4.63
CA VAL A 239 -15.67 -5.30 -4.60
C VAL A 239 -17.06 -5.85 -4.30
N SER A 240 -17.82 -5.17 -3.44
CA SER A 240 -19.22 -5.44 -3.17
C SER A 240 -20.06 -4.16 -3.35
N VAL A 241 -21.29 -4.36 -3.80
CA VAL A 241 -22.28 -3.28 -4.04
C VAL A 241 -23.55 -3.60 -3.25
N ASN A 242 -24.07 -2.63 -2.51
CA ASN A 242 -25.26 -2.71 -1.66
C ASN A 242 -25.25 -3.94 -0.74
N ASP A 243 -24.13 -4.19 -0.07
CA ASP A 243 -23.96 -5.32 0.86
C ASP A 243 -24.15 -6.70 0.21
N GLY A 244 -24.02 -6.76 -1.13
CA GLY A 244 -24.00 -8.00 -1.90
C GLY A 244 -22.71 -8.80 -1.71
N PRO A 245 -22.61 -9.99 -2.34
CA PRO A 245 -21.41 -10.81 -2.27
C PRO A 245 -20.20 -10.10 -2.88
N ASP A 246 -19.02 -10.37 -2.32
CA ASP A 246 -17.76 -9.87 -2.85
C ASP A 246 -17.48 -10.48 -4.24
N HIS A 247 -17.12 -9.61 -5.18
CA HIS A 247 -16.71 -9.95 -6.54
C HIS A 247 -15.21 -9.71 -6.70
N GLU A 248 -14.48 -10.75 -7.07
CA GLU A 248 -13.03 -10.67 -7.29
C GLU A 248 -12.72 -10.04 -8.65
N MET A 249 -11.77 -9.10 -8.68
CA MET A 249 -11.27 -8.49 -9.90
C MET A 249 -9.76 -8.66 -10.00
N TYR A 250 -9.31 -8.89 -11.23
CA TYR A 250 -7.90 -8.96 -11.60
C TYR A 250 -7.67 -8.03 -12.79
N LEU A 251 -6.93 -6.94 -12.58
CA LEU A 251 -6.83 -5.84 -13.53
C LEU A 251 -5.36 -5.49 -13.80
N PHE A 252 -5.04 -5.27 -15.07
CA PHE A 252 -3.69 -4.96 -15.55
C PHE A 252 -3.62 -3.49 -15.93
N GLY A 253 -2.63 -2.77 -15.41
CA GLY A 253 -2.47 -1.37 -15.74
C GLY A 253 -1.24 -0.78 -15.09
N GLU A 254 -1.38 0.42 -14.55
CA GLU A 254 -0.25 1.20 -14.09
C GLU A 254 -0.58 2.08 -12.89
N ARG A 255 0.47 2.47 -12.20
CA ARG A 255 0.47 3.52 -11.20
C ARG A 255 1.28 4.68 -11.72
N ILE A 256 0.75 5.89 -11.56
CA ILE A 256 1.42 7.14 -11.92
C ILE A 256 1.56 8.00 -10.67
N ARG A 257 2.75 8.55 -10.45
CA ARG A 257 3.02 9.55 -9.43
C ARG A 257 3.41 10.87 -10.08
N SER A 258 2.79 11.97 -9.66
CA SER A 258 3.07 13.32 -10.17
C SER A 258 3.51 14.26 -9.05
N LEU A 259 4.70 14.84 -9.21
CA LEU A 259 5.38 15.73 -8.26
C LEU A 259 5.86 17.05 -8.91
N GLY A 260 5.32 17.35 -10.09
CA GLY A 260 5.70 18.51 -10.90
C GLY A 260 5.31 19.86 -10.32
N LYS A 261 6.00 20.92 -10.74
CA LYS A 261 5.66 22.29 -10.29
C LYS A 261 4.38 22.78 -10.93
N SER A 262 3.47 23.25 -10.09
CA SER A 262 2.09 23.43 -10.51
C SER A 262 1.94 24.54 -11.55
N ALA A 263 2.67 25.65 -11.35
CA ALA A 263 2.71 26.78 -12.26
C ALA A 263 3.24 26.45 -13.67
N ASN A 264 4.04 25.39 -13.83
CA ASN A 264 4.69 25.06 -15.10
C ASN A 264 3.84 24.20 -16.03
N ILE A 265 2.74 23.61 -15.54
CA ILE A 265 1.83 22.80 -16.36
C ILE A 265 0.48 23.50 -16.58
N VAL A 266 0.37 24.80 -16.27
CA VAL A 266 -0.81 25.59 -16.65
C VAL A 266 -0.88 25.72 -18.18
N GLY A 267 -2.05 25.44 -18.72
CA GLY A 267 -2.31 25.30 -20.16
C GLY A 267 -1.79 23.99 -20.76
N CYS A 268 -1.33 23.05 -19.94
CA CYS A 268 -0.92 21.72 -20.40
C CYS A 268 -2.12 21.01 -21.03
N LYS A 269 -1.93 20.49 -22.24
CA LYS A 269 -2.88 19.59 -22.92
C LYS A 269 -2.18 18.26 -23.15
N PHE A 270 -2.84 17.17 -22.81
CA PHE A 270 -2.32 15.84 -23.06
C PHE A 270 -3.39 14.92 -23.64
N THR A 271 -2.93 13.93 -24.40
CA THR A 271 -3.70 12.75 -24.78
C THR A 271 -2.82 11.52 -24.60
N SER A 272 -3.29 10.58 -23.78
CA SER A 272 -2.62 9.34 -23.43
C SER A 272 -3.45 8.15 -23.88
N ILE A 273 -2.80 7.11 -24.41
CA ILE A 273 -3.36 5.79 -24.62
C ILE A 273 -2.63 4.84 -23.70
N ILE A 274 -3.37 4.20 -22.80
CA ILE A 274 -2.82 3.23 -21.86
C ILE A 274 -3.60 1.93 -22.03
N GLY A 275 -2.91 0.83 -22.24
CA GLY A 275 -3.59 -0.43 -22.52
C GLY A 275 -2.71 -1.65 -22.41
N ASN A 276 -3.36 -2.80 -22.30
CA ASN A 276 -2.72 -4.11 -22.18
C ASN A 276 -3.30 -5.09 -23.19
N ILE A 277 -2.48 -6.02 -23.66
CA ILE A 277 -2.86 -7.16 -24.48
C ILE A 277 -2.96 -8.41 -23.59
N PRO A 278 -4.17 -8.93 -23.30
CA PRO A 278 -4.38 -10.03 -22.36
C PRO A 278 -3.61 -11.32 -22.66
N GLN A 279 -3.31 -11.59 -23.94
CA GLN A 279 -2.71 -12.85 -24.38
C GLN A 279 -1.22 -12.93 -24.04
N ASN A 280 -0.47 -11.83 -24.19
CA ASN A 280 0.98 -11.82 -24.02
C ASN A 280 1.51 -10.73 -23.07
N GLY A 281 0.62 -9.96 -22.44
CA GLY A 281 0.97 -8.93 -21.47
C GLY A 281 1.68 -7.72 -22.07
N LEU A 282 1.63 -7.53 -23.39
CA LEU A 282 2.18 -6.33 -24.02
C LEU A 282 1.41 -5.11 -23.51
N HIS A 283 2.11 -4.23 -22.83
CA HIS A 283 1.55 -3.00 -22.29
C HIS A 283 2.06 -1.80 -23.07
N VAL A 284 1.18 -0.85 -23.34
CA VAL A 284 1.49 0.40 -24.05
C VAL A 284 1.05 1.59 -23.21
N HIS A 285 1.96 2.55 -23.02
CA HIS A 285 1.67 3.88 -22.52
C HIS A 285 2.16 4.88 -23.57
N LEU A 286 1.24 5.51 -24.28
CA LEU A 286 1.55 6.41 -25.40
C LEU A 286 0.95 7.78 -25.12
N THR A 287 1.79 8.78 -24.83
CA THR A 287 1.31 10.12 -24.51
C THR A 287 1.88 11.17 -25.46
N ASN A 288 0.99 12.03 -25.94
CA ASN A 288 1.34 13.31 -26.55
C ASN A 288 0.97 14.44 -25.60
N VAL A 289 1.94 15.29 -25.26
CA VAL A 289 1.73 16.43 -24.38
C VAL A 289 2.22 17.74 -24.99
N THR A 290 1.48 18.81 -24.72
CA THR A 290 1.86 20.18 -25.07
C THR A 290 1.80 21.02 -23.81
N VAL A 291 2.92 21.67 -23.48
CA VAL A 291 3.01 22.65 -22.39
C VAL A 291 3.39 24.00 -23.03
N PRO A 292 2.57 25.06 -22.84
CA PRO A 292 2.83 26.38 -23.40
C PRO A 292 4.24 26.88 -23.06
N TYR A 293 4.92 27.41 -24.07
CA TYR A 293 6.29 27.95 -23.97
C TYR A 293 7.37 26.95 -23.51
N ALA A 294 7.07 25.65 -23.45
CA ALA A 294 8.01 24.59 -23.10
C ALA A 294 8.20 23.62 -24.26
N PHE A 295 7.18 22.84 -24.61
CA PHE A 295 7.24 21.83 -25.67
C PHE A 295 5.87 21.61 -26.31
N LYS A 296 5.86 21.30 -27.61
CA LYS A 296 4.64 21.08 -28.40
C LYS A 296 4.64 19.67 -28.98
N ASN A 297 3.54 18.94 -28.79
CA ASN A 297 3.35 17.55 -29.24
C ASN A 297 4.55 16.66 -28.89
N LEU A 298 4.96 16.70 -27.62
CA LEU A 298 6.04 15.87 -27.11
C LEU A 298 5.55 14.42 -27.01
N PRO A 299 6.14 13.49 -27.78
CA PRO A 299 5.89 12.07 -27.58
C PRO A 299 6.64 11.61 -26.33
N PHE A 300 5.93 11.02 -25.36
CA PHE A 300 6.57 10.34 -24.23
C PHE A 300 5.71 9.17 -23.75
N GLY A 301 6.37 8.20 -23.13
CA GLY A 301 5.76 6.94 -22.70
C GLY A 301 6.68 5.76 -23.01
N PHE A 302 6.13 4.56 -22.93
CA PHE A 302 6.90 3.32 -23.10
C PHE A 302 6.02 2.18 -23.62
N VAL A 303 6.70 1.18 -24.15
CA VAL A 303 6.14 -0.13 -24.43
C VAL A 303 6.81 -1.11 -23.48
N HIS A 304 6.04 -1.95 -22.82
CA HIS A 304 6.57 -3.01 -21.97
C HIS A 304 6.18 -4.36 -22.51
N HIS A 305 7.20 -5.15 -22.83
CA HIS A 305 7.05 -6.57 -23.02
C HIS A 305 7.38 -7.28 -21.71
N PRO A 306 6.56 -8.25 -21.25
CA PRO A 306 6.86 -8.99 -20.03
C PRO A 306 8.23 -9.67 -20.02
N ASP A 307 8.76 -9.96 -21.21
CA ASP A 307 10.01 -10.70 -21.41
C ASP A 307 11.23 -9.80 -21.64
N SER A 308 11.06 -8.72 -22.41
CA SER A 308 12.13 -7.82 -22.81
C SER A 308 12.06 -6.46 -22.11
N GLY A 309 11.30 -6.33 -21.02
CA GLY A 309 11.20 -5.13 -20.18
C GLY A 309 10.66 -3.89 -20.90
N MET A 310 10.95 -2.71 -20.34
CA MET A 310 10.43 -1.43 -20.85
C MET A 310 11.33 -0.81 -21.92
N ALA A 311 10.73 -0.42 -23.03
CA ALA A 311 11.35 0.34 -24.11
C ALA A 311 10.73 1.75 -24.19
N PRO A 312 11.52 2.84 -24.06
CA PRO A 312 11.01 4.20 -24.15
C PRO A 312 10.54 4.52 -25.57
N LEU A 313 9.48 5.32 -25.65
CA LEU A 313 8.90 5.78 -26.91
C LEU A 313 9.87 6.70 -27.67
N LYS A 314 10.06 6.44 -28.97
CA LYS A 314 10.90 7.25 -29.85
C LYS A 314 10.08 8.23 -30.69
N GLU A 315 9.07 7.71 -31.38
CA GLU A 315 8.15 8.48 -32.21
C GLU A 315 6.70 8.08 -31.91
N LEU A 316 5.78 9.03 -32.08
CA LEU A 316 4.35 8.83 -31.91
C LEU A 316 3.56 9.69 -32.89
N ASN A 317 2.76 9.02 -33.72
CA ASN A 317 1.71 9.65 -34.50
C ASN A 317 0.35 9.24 -33.93
N LEU A 318 -0.21 10.13 -33.12
CA LEU A 318 -1.49 9.92 -32.46
C LEU A 318 -2.60 10.56 -33.28
N ASN A 319 -3.43 9.77 -33.97
CA ASN A 319 -4.58 10.27 -34.70
C ASN A 319 -5.87 10.11 -33.88
N VAL A 320 -5.88 10.75 -32.72
CA VAL A 320 -7.05 10.87 -31.85
C VAL A 320 -7.37 12.35 -31.75
N LYS A 321 -8.56 12.76 -32.22
CA LYS A 321 -8.98 14.16 -32.13
C LYS A 321 -9.41 14.45 -30.68
N PRO A 322 -8.97 15.57 -30.06
CA PRO A 322 -9.50 15.97 -28.76
C PRO A 322 -11.02 16.21 -28.88
N PHE A 323 -11.77 15.57 -28.00
CA PHE A 323 -13.21 15.44 -28.07
C PHE A 323 -13.89 16.65 -27.40
N THR A 324 -14.77 17.35 -28.12
CA THR A 324 -15.62 18.43 -27.55
C THR A 324 -17.03 18.50 -28.17
N ALA A 325 -17.49 17.46 -28.88
CA ALA A 325 -18.88 17.38 -29.33
C ALA A 325 -19.29 15.92 -29.58
N GLU A 326 -20.53 15.59 -29.20
CA GLU A 326 -21.17 14.27 -29.34
C GLU A 326 -20.76 13.54 -30.62
N ARG A 327 -20.18 12.35 -30.47
CA ARG A 327 -19.98 11.39 -31.56
C ARG A 327 -20.30 9.99 -31.04
N PRO A 328 -21.14 9.21 -31.73
CA PRO A 328 -21.24 7.79 -31.48
C PRO A 328 -19.91 7.10 -31.79
N ARG A 329 -19.70 5.89 -31.23
CA ARG A 329 -18.51 5.01 -31.35
C ARG A 329 -17.63 5.35 -32.55
N SER A 330 -16.44 5.88 -32.29
CA SER A 330 -15.48 6.27 -33.33
C SER A 330 -14.30 5.31 -33.36
N SER A 331 -13.74 5.07 -34.56
CA SER A 331 -12.51 4.30 -34.72
C SER A 331 -11.28 5.20 -34.70
N PHE A 332 -10.13 4.67 -34.26
CA PHE A 332 -8.85 5.38 -34.32
C PHE A 332 -7.74 4.50 -34.88
N LYS A 333 -6.69 5.15 -35.40
CA LYS A 333 -5.46 4.49 -35.86
C LYS A 333 -4.25 5.35 -35.46
N SER A 334 -3.30 4.77 -34.75
CA SER A 334 -2.06 5.43 -34.34
C SER A 334 -0.86 4.57 -34.73
N SER A 335 0.28 5.21 -34.99
CA SER A 335 1.56 4.51 -35.22
C SER A 335 2.62 5.04 -34.26
N PHE A 336 3.52 4.18 -33.81
CA PHE A 336 4.56 4.56 -32.87
C PHE A 336 5.77 3.64 -32.95
N SER A 337 6.91 4.11 -32.43
CA SER A 337 8.14 3.32 -32.42
C SER A 337 8.80 3.28 -31.04
N ALA A 338 9.23 2.08 -30.63
CA ALA A 338 9.95 1.83 -29.38
C ALA A 338 10.98 0.72 -29.62
N GLY A 339 12.05 1.06 -30.34
CA GLY A 339 13.05 0.10 -30.84
C GLY A 339 12.61 -0.64 -32.11
N GLN A 340 11.32 -0.94 -32.23
CA GLN A 340 10.63 -1.40 -33.44
C GLN A 340 9.37 -0.57 -33.72
N GLU A 341 8.82 -0.69 -34.93
CA GLU A 341 7.62 0.02 -35.38
C GLU A 341 6.35 -0.75 -35.05
N TYR A 342 5.32 -0.05 -34.58
CA TYR A 342 4.02 -0.61 -34.21
C TYR A 342 2.88 0.19 -34.85
N GLU A 343 1.81 -0.52 -35.19
CA GLU A 343 0.51 0.07 -35.52
C GLU A 343 -0.54 -0.37 -34.51
N LEU A 344 -1.36 0.59 -34.07
CA LEU A 344 -2.47 0.37 -33.16
C LEU A 344 -3.75 0.93 -33.78
N SER A 345 -4.81 0.13 -33.82
CA SER A 345 -6.12 0.57 -34.29
C SER A 345 -7.24 -0.05 -33.49
N GLY A 346 -8.36 0.65 -33.34
CA GLY A 346 -9.42 0.22 -32.43
C GLY A 346 -10.68 1.05 -32.48
N SER A 347 -11.60 0.73 -31.58
CA SER A 347 -12.85 1.46 -31.33
C SER A 347 -12.82 2.16 -29.98
N ILE A 348 -13.51 3.29 -29.90
CA ILE A 348 -13.60 4.14 -28.72
C ILE A 348 -15.05 4.13 -28.22
N SER A 349 -15.23 3.90 -26.92
CA SER A 349 -16.51 4.03 -26.23
C SER A 349 -16.96 5.50 -26.14
N GLU A 350 -18.14 5.74 -25.59
CA GLU A 350 -18.51 7.11 -25.25
C GLU A 350 -17.60 7.65 -24.13
N PRO A 351 -17.23 8.95 -24.18
CA PRO A 351 -16.37 9.56 -23.19
C PRO A 351 -17.11 9.87 -21.89
N LEU A 352 -16.39 9.75 -20.78
CA LEU A 352 -16.74 10.25 -19.47
C LEU A 352 -15.86 11.45 -19.16
N VAL A 353 -16.45 12.52 -18.63
CA VAL A 353 -15.73 13.76 -18.32
C VAL A 353 -15.68 13.97 -16.81
N PHE A 354 -14.47 13.98 -16.27
CA PHE A 354 -14.17 14.35 -14.90
C PHE A 354 -13.71 15.81 -14.85
N TYR A 355 -14.25 16.57 -13.90
CA TYR A 355 -13.84 17.95 -13.63
C TYR A 355 -13.13 17.99 -12.28
N SER A 356 -11.95 18.62 -12.23
CA SER A 356 -11.18 18.82 -10.98
C SER A 356 -11.51 20.20 -10.37
N GLY A 357 -11.69 20.26 -9.03
CA GLY A 357 -12.14 21.46 -8.31
C GLY A 357 -11.47 21.76 -6.97
N GLN A 358 -10.39 22.54 -6.97
CA GLN A 358 -9.48 23.01 -5.89
C GLN A 358 -8.26 22.12 -5.60
N GLY A 359 -7.33 22.24 -6.53
CA GLY A 359 -5.95 21.75 -6.58
C GLY A 359 -5.45 22.01 -8.00
N TRP A 360 -6.32 21.75 -8.99
CA TRP A 360 -6.16 22.13 -10.39
C TRP A 360 -7.53 22.55 -10.93
N SER A 361 -7.61 23.59 -11.77
CA SER A 361 -8.80 23.75 -12.63
C SER A 361 -8.48 23.10 -13.96
N GLY A 362 -9.04 21.93 -14.20
CA GLY A 362 -8.83 21.14 -15.39
C GLY A 362 -9.94 20.14 -15.60
N PHE A 363 -9.93 19.49 -16.75
CA PHE A 363 -10.80 18.35 -17.01
C PHE A 363 -9.96 17.17 -17.48
N LEU A 364 -10.43 15.98 -17.17
CA LEU A 364 -9.99 14.74 -17.77
C LEU A 364 -11.20 14.14 -18.48
N GLU A 365 -11.05 13.87 -19.76
CA GLU A 365 -11.93 12.99 -20.50
C GLU A 365 -11.32 11.60 -20.58
N LEU A 366 -12.15 10.59 -20.34
CA LEU A 366 -11.79 9.19 -20.31
C LEU A 366 -12.71 8.40 -21.23
N SER A 367 -12.13 7.62 -22.14
CA SER A 367 -12.87 6.69 -22.99
C SER A 367 -12.25 5.30 -22.92
N PHE A 368 -13.08 4.27 -22.80
CA PHE A 368 -12.64 2.90 -22.94
C PHE A 368 -12.33 2.59 -24.40
N ILE A 369 -11.28 1.80 -24.63
CA ILE A 369 -10.90 1.36 -25.97
C ILE A 369 -10.70 -0.14 -26.03
N GLU A 370 -11.16 -0.70 -27.14
CA GLU A 370 -10.72 -2.00 -27.63
C GLU A 370 -9.81 -1.73 -28.82
N PHE A 371 -8.61 -2.29 -28.81
CA PHE A 371 -7.62 -2.04 -29.86
C PHE A 371 -6.94 -3.33 -30.30
N THR A 372 -6.18 -3.24 -31.39
CA THR A 372 -5.37 -4.32 -31.92
C THR A 372 -3.97 -3.81 -32.21
N VAL A 373 -2.96 -4.56 -31.77
CA VAL A 373 -1.53 -4.38 -32.08
C VAL A 373 -0.98 -5.72 -32.54
N GLU A 374 -0.29 -5.76 -33.67
CA GLU A 374 0.28 -7.00 -34.25
C GLU A 374 -0.76 -8.14 -34.40
N GLY A 375 -2.01 -7.80 -34.70
CA GLY A 375 -3.11 -8.77 -34.84
C GLY A 375 -3.68 -9.32 -33.52
N LYS A 376 -3.15 -8.90 -32.36
CA LYS A 376 -3.65 -9.29 -31.03
C LYS A 376 -4.56 -8.20 -30.45
N LYS A 377 -5.69 -8.60 -29.87
CA LYS A 377 -6.67 -7.69 -29.27
C LYS A 377 -6.23 -7.27 -27.87
N GLY A 378 -6.34 -5.99 -27.56
CA GLY A 378 -6.08 -5.40 -26.26
C GLY A 378 -7.20 -4.49 -25.81
N ASN A 379 -7.20 -4.17 -24.51
CA ASN A 379 -8.14 -3.26 -23.88
C ASN A 379 -7.37 -2.14 -23.17
N GLY A 380 -7.98 -0.97 -23.09
CA GLY A 380 -7.29 0.20 -22.55
C GLY A 380 -8.21 1.38 -22.32
N LEU A 381 -7.58 2.52 -22.04
CA LEU A 381 -8.20 3.82 -21.98
C LEU A 381 -7.51 4.82 -22.90
N ILE A 382 -8.30 5.75 -23.43
CA ILE A 382 -7.83 7.04 -23.89
C ILE A 382 -8.14 8.06 -22.80
N MET A 383 -7.13 8.79 -22.37
CA MET A 383 -7.22 9.87 -21.40
C MET A 383 -6.79 11.17 -22.07
N SER A 384 -7.68 12.16 -22.16
CA SER A 384 -7.35 13.48 -22.68
C SER A 384 -7.68 14.54 -21.65
N GLY A 385 -6.79 15.51 -21.42
CA GLY A 385 -7.06 16.53 -20.44
C GLY A 385 -6.41 17.87 -20.75
N GLU A 386 -6.95 18.91 -20.12
CA GLU A 386 -6.38 20.24 -20.12
C GLU A 386 -6.36 20.83 -18.72
N VAL A 387 -5.25 21.46 -18.37
CA VAL A 387 -5.08 22.22 -17.13
C VAL A 387 -5.27 23.70 -17.45
N TYR A 388 -6.35 24.32 -16.98
CA TYR A 388 -6.70 25.71 -17.29
C TYR A 388 -6.19 26.74 -16.27
N LYS A 389 -6.12 26.39 -14.98
CA LYS A 389 -5.66 27.31 -13.92
C LYS A 389 -4.79 26.62 -12.88
N GLU A 390 -3.85 27.38 -12.35
CA GLU A 390 -3.06 27.03 -11.17
C GLU A 390 -3.97 26.87 -9.94
N PRO A 391 -3.64 25.98 -8.98
CA PRO A 391 -4.23 25.99 -7.65
C PRO A 391 -4.24 27.40 -7.04
N LYS A 392 -5.33 27.77 -6.37
CA LYS A 392 -5.35 28.98 -5.53
C LYS A 392 -4.44 28.74 -4.33
N LYS A 393 -3.32 29.47 -4.25
CA LYS A 393 -2.48 29.47 -3.06
C LYS A 393 -3.29 29.94 -1.86
N SER A 394 -3.26 29.17 -0.77
CA SER A 394 -3.88 29.61 0.48
C SER A 394 -3.16 30.84 1.00
N SER A 395 -3.89 31.88 1.40
CA SER A 395 -3.30 33.10 1.96
C SER A 395 -2.88 32.96 3.43
N LYS A 396 -3.33 31.90 4.11
CA LYS A 396 -2.95 31.56 5.49
C LYS A 396 -2.82 30.04 5.61
N PRO A 397 -1.68 29.50 6.10
CA PRO A 397 -1.65 28.13 6.60
C PRO A 397 -2.76 27.97 7.64
N LEU A 398 -3.43 26.81 7.67
CA LEU A 398 -4.21 26.45 8.86
C LEU A 398 -3.30 26.64 10.08
N PRO A 399 -3.73 27.37 11.13
CA PRO A 399 -2.95 27.44 12.35
C PRO A 399 -2.80 26.01 12.86
N SER A 400 -1.59 25.47 12.79
CA SER A 400 -1.27 24.23 13.49
C SER A 400 -1.38 24.57 14.98
N LEU A 401 -2.31 23.91 15.68
CA LEU A 401 -2.29 23.88 17.14
C LEU A 401 -0.87 23.48 17.55
N SER A 402 -0.10 24.41 18.11
CA SER A 402 1.26 24.15 18.54
C SER A 402 1.20 23.30 19.80
N PHE A 403 1.95 22.21 19.81
CA PHE A 403 2.10 21.41 21.01
C PHE A 403 2.61 22.33 22.14
N PRO A 404 1.97 22.33 23.32
CA PRO A 404 2.34 23.26 24.38
C PRO A 404 3.77 23.01 24.88
N GLU A 405 4.53 24.08 25.17
CA GLU A 405 5.92 23.98 25.67
C GLU A 405 6.00 23.29 27.04
N SER A 406 4.95 23.40 27.85
CA SER A 406 4.81 22.71 29.13
C SER A 406 3.40 22.14 29.27
N VAL A 407 3.31 20.92 29.78
CA VAL A 407 2.05 20.20 29.96
C VAL A 407 1.72 20.16 31.46
N PRO A 408 0.62 20.78 31.92
CA PRO A 408 0.23 20.74 33.33
C PRO A 408 -0.21 19.33 33.77
N LEU A 409 -0.31 19.11 35.09
CA LEU A 409 -0.73 17.82 35.66
C LEU A 409 -2.22 17.55 35.43
N THR A 410 -3.03 18.60 35.35
CA THR A 410 -4.46 18.54 35.02
C THR A 410 -4.81 19.59 33.97
N LEU A 411 -5.86 19.33 33.20
CA LEU A 411 -6.42 20.22 32.19
C LEU A 411 -7.95 20.20 32.26
N GLN A 412 -8.61 21.31 32.00
CA GLN A 412 -10.05 21.34 31.77
C GLN A 412 -10.36 20.93 30.32
N PHE A 413 -11.56 20.39 30.06
CA PHE A 413 -11.98 20.12 28.66
C PHE A 413 -12.02 21.37 27.79
N THR A 414 -12.10 22.56 28.40
CA THR A 414 -12.10 23.84 27.68
C THR A 414 -10.73 24.30 27.24
N ASP A 415 -9.65 23.72 27.78
CA ASP A 415 -8.29 24.10 27.43
C ASP A 415 -7.91 23.58 26.05
N GLU A 416 -7.21 24.39 25.25
CA GLU A 416 -6.73 23.97 23.93
C GLU A 416 -5.82 22.74 24.01
N ALA A 417 -4.99 22.68 25.06
CA ALA A 417 -4.09 21.55 25.33
C ALA A 417 -4.84 20.22 25.54
N SER A 418 -6.12 20.25 25.93
CA SER A 418 -6.92 19.04 26.12
C SER A 418 -7.19 18.32 24.80
N GLN A 419 -7.08 18.99 23.65
CA GLN A 419 -7.39 18.42 22.33
C GLN A 419 -6.26 17.52 21.76
N PHE A 420 -5.10 17.44 22.42
CA PHE A 420 -3.96 16.63 22.00
C PHE A 420 -3.98 15.24 22.64
N GLY A 421 -4.05 14.20 21.81
CA GLY A 421 -4.16 12.81 22.27
C GLY A 421 -2.93 12.32 23.04
N GLU A 422 -1.75 12.90 22.81
CA GLU A 422 -0.52 12.59 23.51
C GLU A 422 -0.54 13.09 24.97
N ILE A 423 -1.37 14.09 25.27
CA ILE A 423 -1.49 14.73 26.59
C ILE A 423 -2.69 14.17 27.35
N SER A 424 -3.85 14.10 26.69
CA SER A 424 -5.14 13.78 27.31
C SER A 424 -5.66 12.38 26.96
N GLY A 425 -4.93 11.62 26.16
CA GLY A 425 -5.36 10.31 25.65
C GLY A 425 -6.48 10.39 24.61
N GLY A 426 -6.93 9.23 24.12
CA GLY A 426 -7.99 9.13 23.10
C GLY A 426 -9.30 9.79 23.52
N LYS A 427 -9.85 9.38 24.68
CA LYS A 427 -11.13 9.88 25.19
C LYS A 427 -11.06 11.36 25.59
N GLY A 428 -10.04 11.75 26.34
CA GLY A 428 -9.84 13.13 26.80
C GLY A 428 -9.71 14.12 25.64
N SER A 429 -8.93 13.76 24.61
CA SER A 429 -8.80 14.61 23.41
C SER A 429 -10.08 14.72 22.60
N SER A 430 -10.87 13.65 22.55
CA SER A 430 -12.19 13.70 21.94
C SER A 430 -13.15 14.60 22.70
N LEU A 431 -13.17 14.52 24.05
CA LEU A 431 -14.01 15.37 24.90
C LEU A 431 -13.62 16.85 24.80
N GLY A 432 -12.33 17.17 24.76
CA GLY A 432 -11.86 18.55 24.55
C GLY A 432 -12.34 19.13 23.21
N LYS A 433 -12.24 18.33 22.14
CA LYS A 433 -12.73 18.72 20.80
C LYS A 433 -14.25 18.88 20.76
N LEU A 434 -15.01 17.95 21.35
CA LEU A 434 -16.47 18.05 21.45
C LEU A 434 -16.90 19.28 22.27
N THR A 435 -16.17 19.61 23.34
CA THR A 435 -16.46 20.78 24.19
C THR A 435 -16.26 22.08 23.42
N HIS A 436 -15.31 22.14 22.51
CA HIS A 436 -15.15 23.28 21.61
C HIS A 436 -16.31 23.35 20.60
N LEU A 437 -16.63 22.22 19.97
CA LEU A 437 -17.72 22.12 18.99
C LEU A 437 -19.09 22.47 19.61
N SER A 438 -19.35 22.07 20.86
CA SER A 438 -20.63 22.35 21.53
C SER A 438 -20.87 23.84 21.75
N LYS A 439 -19.82 24.62 22.00
CA LYS A 439 -19.89 26.09 22.12
C LYS A 439 -20.30 26.76 20.82
N GLU A 440 -19.86 26.22 19.69
CA GLU A 440 -20.19 26.72 18.34
C GLU A 440 -21.62 26.31 17.94
N GLU A 441 -21.95 25.02 18.08
CA GLU A 441 -23.19 24.44 17.59
C GLU A 441 -24.41 24.71 18.49
N LYS A 442 -24.22 24.84 19.81
CA LYS A 442 -25.27 25.07 20.82
C LYS A 442 -26.49 24.13 20.74
N THR A 443 -26.31 22.94 20.16
CA THR A 443 -27.37 21.94 19.96
C THR A 443 -27.21 20.71 20.87
N PHE A 444 -26.10 20.66 21.62
CA PHE A 444 -25.79 19.60 22.56
C PHE A 444 -24.86 20.13 23.65
N ILE A 445 -24.75 19.37 24.73
CA ILE A 445 -23.92 19.68 25.89
C ILE A 445 -22.87 18.58 26.04
N VAL A 446 -21.64 18.95 26.39
CA VAL A 446 -20.64 18.01 26.91
C VAL A 446 -20.58 18.23 28.42
N PRO A 447 -20.79 17.20 29.26
CA PRO A 447 -20.68 17.35 30.71
C PRO A 447 -19.31 17.90 31.10
N LYS A 448 -19.28 18.77 32.12
CA LYS A 448 -18.04 19.44 32.54
C LYS A 448 -17.06 18.42 33.12
N GLY A 449 -15.77 18.71 33.04
CA GLY A 449 -14.77 17.81 33.59
C GLY A 449 -13.34 18.23 33.29
N ILE A 450 -12.43 17.42 33.83
CA ILE A 450 -10.99 17.60 33.74
C ILE A 450 -10.32 16.33 33.24
N VAL A 451 -9.07 16.47 32.80
CA VAL A 451 -8.17 15.39 32.43
C VAL A 451 -6.94 15.45 33.33
N VAL A 452 -6.66 14.36 34.03
CA VAL A 452 -5.36 14.09 34.66
C VAL A 452 -4.40 13.62 33.57
N THR A 453 -3.38 14.40 33.27
CA THR A 453 -2.60 14.26 32.03
C THR A 453 -1.63 13.07 32.05
N THR A 454 -1.10 12.72 30.88
CA THR A 454 0.02 11.76 30.76
C THR A 454 1.27 12.20 31.52
N THR A 455 1.47 13.51 31.72
CA THR A 455 2.53 14.06 32.59
C THR A 455 2.29 13.69 34.06
N ALA A 456 1.04 13.75 34.53
CA ALA A 456 0.71 13.32 35.89
C ALA A 456 0.95 11.82 36.09
N TYR A 457 0.64 10.99 35.08
CA TYR A 457 1.01 9.57 35.11
C TYR A 457 2.53 9.38 35.22
N LYS A 458 3.30 10.11 34.41
CA LYS A 458 4.77 10.07 34.46
C LYS A 458 5.33 10.48 35.83
N GLU A 459 4.76 11.50 36.46
CA GLU A 459 5.13 11.95 37.82
C GLU A 459 4.75 10.90 38.89
N PHE A 460 3.69 10.12 38.66
CA PHE A 460 3.24 9.05 39.55
C PHE A 460 4.11 7.78 39.47
N LEU A 461 4.78 7.53 38.34
CA LEU A 461 5.64 6.34 38.15
C LEU A 461 6.88 6.36 39.07
N THR A 462 6.77 5.70 40.22
CA THR A 462 7.90 5.47 41.14
C THR A 462 8.86 4.40 40.60
N GLN A 463 10.06 4.34 41.16
CA GLN A 463 11.03 3.28 40.80
C GLN A 463 10.49 1.87 41.09
N GLU A 464 9.66 1.74 42.13
CA GLU A 464 9.00 0.48 42.48
C GLU A 464 8.02 0.03 41.39
N ILE A 465 7.14 0.93 40.93
CA ILE A 465 6.21 0.65 39.82
C ILE A 465 6.98 0.30 38.55
N ILE A 466 8.02 1.07 38.22
CA ILE A 466 8.84 0.83 37.00
C ILE A 466 9.49 -0.57 37.05
N ASN A 467 10.00 -0.99 38.21
CA ASN A 467 10.61 -2.30 38.37
C ASN A 467 9.56 -3.42 38.26
N ALA A 468 8.37 -3.24 38.84
CA ALA A 468 7.29 -4.22 38.77
C ALA A 468 6.75 -4.37 37.33
N VAL A 469 6.57 -3.25 36.63
CA VAL A 469 6.19 -3.23 35.20
C VAL A 469 7.23 -3.98 34.36
N LYS A 470 8.52 -3.76 34.62
CA LYS A 470 9.59 -4.46 33.90
C LYS A 470 9.54 -5.97 34.14
N TYR A 471 9.29 -6.41 35.37
CA TYR A 471 9.09 -7.82 35.69
C TYR A 471 7.91 -8.43 34.91
N LEU A 472 6.79 -7.71 34.84
CA LEU A 472 5.65 -8.11 34.00
C LEU A 472 6.01 -8.19 32.52
N GLU A 473 6.76 -7.22 31.98
CA GLU A 473 7.24 -7.25 30.60
C GLU A 473 8.15 -8.45 30.34
N ASP A 474 9.05 -8.78 31.27
CA ASP A 474 9.96 -9.91 31.14
C ASP A 474 9.21 -11.26 31.12
N ILE A 475 8.15 -11.41 31.91
CA ILE A 475 7.27 -12.59 31.84
C ILE A 475 6.43 -12.58 30.56
N ALA A 476 5.78 -11.46 30.23
CA ALA A 476 4.87 -11.36 29.09
C ALA A 476 5.56 -11.59 27.74
N TYR A 477 6.82 -11.18 27.61
CA TYR A 477 7.63 -11.38 26.41
C TYR A 477 8.45 -12.68 26.43
N GLY A 478 8.36 -13.47 27.50
CA GLY A 478 9.05 -14.77 27.61
C GLY A 478 10.56 -14.66 27.88
N ASN A 479 11.03 -13.53 28.41
CA ASN A 479 12.42 -13.37 28.85
C ASN A 479 12.67 -14.13 30.16
N GLU A 480 11.64 -14.23 31.01
CA GLU A 480 11.67 -14.98 32.27
C GLU A 480 10.47 -15.94 32.37
N PRO A 481 10.65 -17.12 32.98
CA PRO A 481 9.53 -18.02 33.26
C PRO A 481 8.67 -17.44 34.40
N GLY A 482 7.35 -17.45 34.23
CA GLY A 482 6.43 -16.99 35.28
C GLY A 482 4.95 -17.13 34.87
N ASP A 483 4.06 -16.96 35.84
CA ASP A 483 2.62 -16.86 35.60
C ASP A 483 2.27 -15.40 35.28
N LEU A 484 1.81 -15.16 34.05
CA LEU A 484 1.41 -13.83 33.58
C LEU A 484 0.28 -13.24 34.42
N GLN A 485 -0.68 -14.06 34.88
CA GLN A 485 -1.82 -13.58 35.65
C GLN A 485 -1.39 -13.13 37.06
N GLU A 486 -0.44 -13.84 37.68
CA GLU A 486 0.13 -13.45 38.97
C GLU A 486 0.95 -12.16 38.83
N ALA A 487 1.80 -12.06 37.80
CA ALA A 487 2.59 -10.86 37.55
C ALA A 487 1.70 -9.62 37.28
N CYS A 488 0.63 -9.78 36.50
CA CYS A 488 -0.37 -8.73 36.29
C CYS A 488 -0.97 -8.25 37.62
N LYS A 489 -1.39 -9.20 38.47
CA LYS A 489 -1.99 -8.90 39.77
C LYS A 489 -1.02 -8.15 40.68
N GLU A 490 0.23 -8.59 40.75
CA GLU A 490 1.26 -7.95 41.55
C GLU A 490 1.49 -6.49 41.13
N VAL A 491 1.65 -6.24 39.82
CA VAL A 491 1.83 -4.86 39.31
C VAL A 491 0.60 -4.00 39.60
N SER A 492 -0.61 -4.51 39.37
CA SER A 492 -1.84 -3.78 39.67
C SER A 492 -1.96 -3.43 41.15
N GLU A 493 -1.65 -4.36 42.06
CA GLU A 493 -1.65 -4.13 43.51
C GLU A 493 -0.62 -3.07 43.94
N ILE A 494 0.59 -3.09 43.36
CA ILE A 494 1.63 -2.08 43.64
C ILE A 494 1.16 -0.69 43.20
N VAL A 495 0.56 -0.59 42.00
CA VAL A 495 0.03 0.67 41.48
C VAL A 495 -1.12 1.19 42.35
N GLU A 496 -2.06 0.33 42.75
CA GLU A 496 -3.19 0.72 43.59
C GLU A 496 -2.77 1.16 45.00
N ASN A 497 -1.76 0.52 45.59
CA ASN A 497 -1.27 0.83 46.93
C ASN A 497 -0.29 2.01 46.98
N SER A 498 0.25 2.42 45.84
CA SER A 498 1.16 3.57 45.75
C SER A 498 0.47 4.88 46.17
N LEU A 499 1.23 5.77 46.82
CA LEU A 499 0.75 7.09 47.23
C LEU A 499 0.64 8.02 46.03
N LEU A 500 -0.50 8.69 45.87
CA LEU A 500 -0.68 9.71 44.84
C LEU A 500 0.09 10.97 45.27
N PRO A 501 1.05 11.49 44.47
CA PRO A 501 1.81 12.69 44.82
C PRO A 501 0.90 13.88 45.16
N ASN A 502 1.22 14.57 46.26
CA ASN A 502 0.41 15.71 46.73
C ASN A 502 0.18 16.76 45.64
N LYS A 503 1.15 17.03 44.76
CA LYS A 503 1.00 17.98 43.66
C LYS A 503 -0.14 17.60 42.71
N ILE A 504 -0.31 16.31 42.41
CA ILE A 504 -1.41 15.82 41.56
C ILE A 504 -2.74 15.98 42.29
N CYS A 505 -2.81 15.63 43.58
CA CYS A 505 -4.01 15.81 44.40
C CYS A 505 -4.46 17.29 44.45
N HIS A 506 -3.52 18.22 44.67
CA HIS A 506 -3.80 19.65 44.71
C HIS A 506 -4.30 20.14 43.35
N SER A 507 -3.64 19.76 42.25
CA SER A 507 -4.03 20.10 40.88
C SER A 507 -5.47 19.64 40.56
N ILE A 508 -5.83 18.40 40.94
CA ILE A 508 -7.19 17.88 40.76
C ILE A 508 -8.21 18.70 41.56
N ILE A 509 -7.92 19.01 42.83
CA ILE A 509 -8.83 19.78 43.68
C ILE A 509 -9.03 21.20 43.14
N GLU A 510 -7.95 21.87 42.73
CA GLU A 510 -7.98 23.24 42.22
C GLU A 510 -8.85 23.32 40.96
N GLU A 511 -8.63 22.46 39.97
CA GLU A 511 -9.40 22.47 38.72
C GLU A 511 -10.88 22.09 38.94
N LEU A 512 -11.17 21.10 39.79
CA LEU A 512 -12.56 20.75 40.10
C LEU A 512 -13.28 21.89 40.82
N LYS A 513 -12.60 22.60 41.72
CA LYS A 513 -13.18 23.78 42.39
C LYS A 513 -13.37 24.95 41.45
N ASP A 514 -12.48 25.15 40.47
CA ASP A 514 -12.64 26.19 39.46
C ASP A 514 -13.92 25.97 38.61
N ILE A 515 -14.20 24.71 38.26
CA ILE A 515 -15.36 24.33 37.43
C ILE A 515 -16.68 24.29 38.20
N PHE A 516 -16.67 23.72 39.41
CA PHE A 516 -17.88 23.39 40.19
C PHE A 516 -18.08 24.25 41.45
N GLY A 517 -17.11 25.11 41.79
CA GLY A 517 -17.13 25.93 42.99
C GLY A 517 -16.97 25.13 44.29
N ASP A 518 -17.37 25.73 45.41
CA ASP A 518 -17.35 25.08 46.73
C ASP A 518 -18.35 23.92 46.86
N GLU A 519 -19.28 23.79 45.91
CA GLU A 519 -20.31 22.75 45.85
C GLU A 519 -19.83 21.46 45.17
N VAL A 520 -18.54 21.31 44.84
CA VAL A 520 -17.97 20.12 44.18
C VAL A 520 -18.43 18.79 44.80
N ASN A 521 -18.63 18.74 46.12
CA ASN A 521 -19.07 17.54 46.85
C ASN A 521 -20.55 17.16 46.60
N HIS A 522 -21.35 18.03 45.98
CA HIS A 522 -22.73 17.73 45.56
C HIS A 522 -22.79 17.04 44.20
N TYR A 523 -21.72 17.13 43.41
CA TYR A 523 -21.63 16.51 42.09
C TYR A 523 -21.15 15.07 42.20
N LYS A 524 -21.52 14.26 41.20
CA LYS A 524 -21.04 12.89 41.02
C LYS A 524 -20.21 12.84 39.75
N PHE A 525 -19.17 12.03 39.78
CA PHE A 525 -18.18 11.96 38.72
C PHE A 525 -18.04 10.54 38.17
N ALA A 526 -17.81 10.47 36.86
CA ALA A 526 -17.30 9.31 36.17
C ALA A 526 -15.78 9.48 36.01
N VAL A 527 -15.01 8.52 36.51
CA VAL A 527 -13.56 8.49 36.36
C VAL A 527 -13.21 7.40 35.34
N ARG A 528 -12.70 7.81 34.18
CA ARG A 528 -12.54 6.97 32.98
C ARG A 528 -11.08 6.97 32.52
N SER A 529 -10.53 5.80 32.21
CA SER A 529 -9.22 5.71 31.57
C SER A 529 -9.22 6.36 30.17
N SER A 530 -8.10 6.99 29.82
CA SER A 530 -7.88 7.59 28.50
C SER A 530 -6.43 7.37 28.09
N ALA A 531 -6.14 6.19 27.51
CA ALA A 531 -4.78 5.85 27.11
C ALA A 531 -4.39 6.53 25.79
N THR A 532 -3.09 6.77 25.62
CA THR A 532 -2.54 7.18 24.34
C THR A 532 -2.66 6.03 23.34
N GLY A 533 -3.14 6.32 22.12
CA GLY A 533 -3.34 5.30 21.08
C GLY A 533 -4.60 4.43 21.21
N GLU A 534 -5.47 4.66 22.22
CA GLU A 534 -6.69 3.85 22.48
C GLU A 534 -7.80 4.05 21.44
N ASP A 535 -7.97 5.28 20.95
CA ASP A 535 -9.03 5.71 20.02
C ASP A 535 -8.43 6.24 18.71
N THR A 536 -7.66 5.40 18.02
CA THR A 536 -7.08 5.74 16.71
C THR A 536 -7.97 5.27 15.57
N SER A 537 -7.71 5.74 14.35
CA SER A 537 -8.38 5.21 13.15
C SER A 537 -7.99 3.75 12.86
N ALA A 538 -6.86 3.28 13.39
CA ALA A 538 -6.36 1.92 13.21
C ALA A 538 -6.88 0.94 14.28
N MET A 539 -7.19 1.41 15.48
CA MET A 539 -7.53 0.55 16.62
C MET A 539 -8.51 1.25 17.58
N SER A 540 -9.51 0.49 18.04
CA SER A 540 -10.35 0.86 19.18
C SER A 540 -10.12 -0.17 20.28
N ALA A 541 -9.60 0.25 21.44
CA ALA A 541 -9.46 -0.65 22.60
C ALA A 541 -10.74 -0.65 23.44
N ALA A 542 -11.89 -0.91 22.81
CA ALA A 542 -13.18 -0.87 23.48
C ALA A 542 -13.23 -1.85 24.67
N GLY A 543 -13.62 -1.33 25.84
CA GLY A 543 -13.95 -2.11 27.02
C GLY A 543 -12.77 -2.80 27.74
N GLN A 544 -11.52 -2.43 27.44
CA GLN A 544 -10.34 -3.09 28.01
C GLN A 544 -9.87 -2.51 29.35
N MET A 545 -10.33 -1.31 29.71
CA MET A 545 -9.86 -0.57 30.88
C MET A 545 -11.04 -0.07 31.71
N ASP A 546 -10.81 0.06 33.02
CA ASP A 546 -11.88 0.29 33.98
C ASP A 546 -12.44 1.71 33.91
N THR A 547 -13.76 1.80 34.13
CA THR A 547 -14.49 3.04 34.34
C THR A 547 -15.24 2.95 35.67
N PHE A 548 -15.14 4.00 36.48
CA PHE A 548 -15.79 4.07 37.79
C PHE A 548 -16.86 5.16 37.77
N LEU A 549 -18.10 4.78 38.08
CA LEU A 549 -19.26 5.67 38.03
C LEU A 549 -19.78 5.99 39.44
N GLY A 550 -20.34 7.18 39.59
CA GLY A 550 -21.06 7.63 40.78
C GLY A 550 -20.15 8.07 41.92
N ILE A 551 -18.91 8.44 41.62
CA ILE A 551 -17.91 8.86 42.60
C ILE A 551 -18.25 10.26 43.11
N GLN A 552 -18.27 10.47 44.42
CA GLN A 552 -18.68 11.75 45.00
C GLN A 552 -17.57 12.42 45.82
N SER A 553 -16.79 11.65 46.58
CA SER A 553 -15.75 12.23 47.44
C SER A 553 -14.41 12.39 46.73
N LEU A 554 -13.64 13.42 47.10
CA LEU A 554 -12.28 13.63 46.56
C LEU A 554 -11.36 12.42 46.80
N ASN A 555 -11.50 11.73 47.94
CA ASN A 555 -10.71 10.54 48.24
C ASN A 555 -11.05 9.38 47.29
N GLU A 556 -12.32 9.17 46.98
CA GLU A 556 -12.75 8.18 45.98
C GLU A 556 -12.21 8.53 44.60
N ILE A 557 -12.19 9.82 44.21
CA ILE A 557 -11.57 10.27 42.96
C ILE A 557 -10.09 9.86 42.91
N PHE A 558 -9.32 10.12 43.97
CA PHE A 558 -7.90 9.75 44.02
C PHE A 558 -7.67 8.24 43.91
N VAL A 559 -8.52 7.44 44.58
CA VAL A 559 -8.47 5.98 44.47
C VAL A 559 -8.82 5.53 43.06
N ALA A 560 -9.87 6.09 42.46
CA ALA A 560 -10.31 5.74 41.11
C ALA A 560 -9.26 6.11 40.04
N VAL A 561 -8.57 7.24 40.18
CA VAL A 561 -7.46 7.61 39.28
C VAL A 561 -6.35 6.55 39.30
N LYS A 562 -5.95 6.09 40.49
CA LYS A 562 -4.95 5.02 40.62
C LYS A 562 -5.44 3.69 40.05
N LYS A 563 -6.71 3.34 40.26
CA LYS A 563 -7.30 2.14 39.68
C LYS A 563 -7.38 2.19 38.16
N CYS A 564 -7.72 3.35 37.58
CA CYS A 564 -7.62 3.53 36.13
C CYS A 564 -6.19 3.25 35.66
N TRP A 565 -5.16 3.80 36.32
CA TRP A 565 -3.75 3.49 36.01
C TRP A 565 -3.37 2.03 36.16
N ALA A 566 -3.88 1.35 37.19
CA ALA A 566 -3.65 -0.08 37.42
C ALA A 566 -4.32 -0.97 36.36
N SER A 567 -5.48 -0.54 35.83
CA SER A 567 -6.28 -1.34 34.89
C SER A 567 -5.55 -1.69 33.59
N GLN A 568 -4.57 -0.88 33.16
CA GLN A 568 -3.76 -1.19 31.97
C GLN A 568 -2.86 -2.42 32.14
N PHE A 569 -2.61 -2.85 33.38
CA PHE A 569 -1.81 -4.02 33.74
C PHE A 569 -2.68 -5.25 34.07
N GLY A 570 -4.02 -5.10 34.00
CA GLY A 570 -4.92 -6.22 34.14
C GLY A 570 -4.67 -7.29 33.07
N TYR A 571 -4.89 -8.56 33.42
CA TYR A 571 -4.56 -9.70 32.57
C TYR A 571 -5.14 -9.60 31.14
N ILE A 572 -6.40 -9.19 31.01
CA ILE A 572 -7.07 -9.05 29.71
C ILE A 572 -6.40 -7.93 28.87
N ALA A 573 -6.13 -6.78 29.49
CA ALA A 573 -5.48 -5.65 28.82
C ALA A 573 -4.05 -6.03 28.36
N VAL A 574 -3.29 -6.75 29.19
CA VAL A 574 -1.94 -7.21 28.86
C VAL A 574 -1.96 -8.24 27.73
N GLU A 575 -2.85 -9.23 27.78
CA GLU A 575 -3.00 -10.21 26.68
C GLU A 575 -3.39 -9.53 25.36
N TYR A 576 -4.31 -8.56 25.42
CA TYR A 576 -4.70 -7.78 24.25
C TYR A 576 -3.51 -7.00 23.67
N LYS A 577 -2.77 -6.27 24.52
CA LYS A 577 -1.58 -5.54 24.11
C LYS A 577 -0.53 -6.47 23.51
N ARG A 578 -0.29 -7.63 24.12
CA ARG A 578 0.66 -8.65 23.66
C ARG A 578 0.29 -9.20 22.28
N ARG A 579 -0.98 -9.54 22.05
CA ARG A 579 -1.48 -10.04 20.76
C ARG A 579 -1.37 -9.00 19.65
N ASN A 580 -1.51 -7.72 19.98
CA ASN A 580 -1.45 -6.62 19.03
C ASN A 580 -0.09 -5.91 18.97
N GLY A 581 0.95 -6.44 19.64
CA GLY A 581 2.30 -5.85 19.64
C GLY A 581 2.40 -4.46 20.29
N GLN A 582 1.51 -4.14 21.22
CA GLN A 582 1.47 -2.85 21.92
C GLN A 582 2.38 -2.85 23.16
N VAL A 583 2.91 -1.66 23.50
CA VAL A 583 3.72 -1.46 24.72
C VAL A 583 2.84 -1.64 25.95
N LEU A 584 3.23 -2.51 26.88
CA LEU A 584 2.44 -2.79 28.10
C LEU A 584 2.25 -1.54 28.97
N ASN A 585 3.32 -0.79 29.21
CA ASN A 585 3.28 0.48 29.94
C ASN A 585 3.13 1.67 28.98
N SER A 586 1.90 1.94 28.57
CA SER A 586 1.58 3.04 27.67
C SER A 586 1.30 4.32 28.49
N PRO A 587 1.71 5.51 28.06
CA PRO A 587 1.26 6.75 28.69
C PRO A 587 -0.27 6.80 28.74
N MET A 588 -0.83 7.11 29.91
CA MET A 588 -2.28 7.12 30.10
C MET A 588 -2.75 8.33 30.92
N ALA A 589 -3.72 9.04 30.36
CA ALA A 589 -4.48 10.06 31.06
C ALA A 589 -5.72 9.47 31.73
N VAL A 590 -6.34 10.22 32.63
CA VAL A 590 -7.60 9.86 33.29
C VAL A 590 -8.57 11.01 33.17
N VAL A 591 -9.76 10.74 32.67
CA VAL A 591 -10.86 11.70 32.55
C VAL A 591 -11.71 11.67 33.81
N ILE A 592 -11.97 12.83 34.40
CA ILE A 592 -12.92 13.01 35.51
C ILE A 592 -14.06 13.88 34.98
N GLN A 593 -15.22 13.28 34.74
CA GLN A 593 -16.35 13.90 34.05
C GLN A 593 -17.58 13.93 34.95
N GLU A 594 -18.32 15.04 34.96
CA GLU A 594 -19.62 15.15 35.61
C GLU A 594 -20.59 14.07 35.11
N MET A 595 -21.26 13.39 36.04
CA MET A 595 -22.35 12.47 35.70
C MET A 595 -23.67 13.19 35.56
N VAL A 596 -24.36 12.90 34.45
CA VAL A 596 -25.70 13.42 34.16
C VAL A 596 -26.72 12.31 34.39
N ALA A 597 -27.81 12.63 35.11
CA ALA A 597 -28.89 11.70 35.43
C ALA A 597 -29.82 11.48 34.23
N CYS A 598 -29.28 10.95 33.13
CA CYS A 598 -30.03 10.79 31.89
C CYS A 598 -31.29 9.93 32.08
N GLU A 599 -32.38 10.37 31.49
CA GLU A 599 -33.65 9.63 31.43
C GLU A 599 -33.56 8.49 30.42
N VAL A 600 -32.87 8.76 29.31
CA VAL A 600 -32.59 7.83 28.21
C VAL A 600 -31.15 8.04 27.78
N SER A 601 -30.44 6.95 27.48
CA SER A 601 -29.07 7.03 26.97
C SER A 601 -28.76 5.83 26.09
N GLY A 602 -27.63 5.92 25.38
CA GLY A 602 -27.16 4.81 24.58
C GLY A 602 -26.03 5.20 23.66
N VAL A 603 -25.97 4.49 22.54
CA VAL A 603 -24.88 4.56 21.57
C VAL A 603 -25.45 4.87 20.19
N LEU A 604 -24.72 5.63 19.38
CA LEU A 604 -25.09 5.95 18.02
C LEU A 604 -23.90 5.72 17.10
N PHE A 605 -24.13 4.95 16.03
CA PHE A 605 -23.20 4.81 14.92
C PHE A 605 -23.69 5.61 13.72
N THR A 606 -22.81 6.43 13.16
CA THR A 606 -23.07 7.24 11.94
C THR A 606 -22.98 6.44 10.64
N CYS A 607 -22.71 5.14 10.75
CA CYS A 607 -22.84 4.12 9.71
C CYS A 607 -23.46 2.86 10.34
N ASP A 608 -23.85 1.88 9.54
CA ASP A 608 -24.15 0.54 10.04
C ASP A 608 -22.87 -0.07 10.66
N PRO A 609 -22.86 -0.49 11.94
CA PRO A 609 -21.67 -1.06 12.58
C PRO A 609 -21.26 -2.44 12.04
N VAL A 610 -22.15 -3.15 11.33
CA VAL A 610 -21.88 -4.48 10.76
C VAL A 610 -21.29 -4.35 9.36
N THR A 611 -21.98 -3.64 8.48
CA THR A 611 -21.60 -3.50 7.06
C THR A 611 -20.68 -2.32 6.79
N ASN A 612 -20.61 -1.34 7.70
CA ASN A 612 -20.00 -0.02 7.52
C ASN A 612 -20.72 0.87 6.49
N ASN A 613 -21.97 0.54 6.13
CA ASN A 613 -22.78 1.30 5.20
C ASN A 613 -23.09 2.71 5.78
N PRO A 614 -22.58 3.81 5.18
CA PRO A 614 -22.76 5.17 5.70
C PRO A 614 -24.14 5.77 5.39
N SER A 615 -24.98 5.07 4.62
CA SER A 615 -26.36 5.49 4.36
C SER A 615 -27.30 5.16 5.52
N VAL A 616 -26.83 4.41 6.53
CA VAL A 616 -27.63 3.99 7.69
C VAL A 616 -27.00 4.55 8.97
N ILE A 617 -27.77 5.27 9.77
CA ILE A 617 -27.41 5.64 11.14
C ILE A 617 -28.14 4.68 12.07
N THR A 618 -27.39 4.02 12.94
CA THR A 618 -27.92 3.07 13.92
C THR A 618 -27.86 3.68 15.31
N ILE A 619 -29.00 3.71 16.00
CA ILE A 619 -29.11 4.25 17.36
C ILE A 619 -29.58 3.12 18.27
N THR A 620 -28.81 2.82 19.31
CA THR A 620 -29.24 1.95 20.40
C THR A 620 -29.60 2.80 21.62
N ALA A 621 -30.72 2.52 22.27
CA ALA A 621 -31.21 3.30 23.40
C ALA A 621 -31.81 2.42 24.50
N ASN A 622 -31.53 2.77 25.76
CA ASN A 622 -32.22 2.22 26.93
C ASN A 622 -32.54 3.36 27.93
N TYR A 623 -33.47 3.11 28.85
CA TYR A 623 -33.77 4.05 29.92
C TYR A 623 -32.64 4.11 30.96
N GLY A 624 -32.46 5.26 31.60
CA GLY A 624 -31.44 5.51 32.62
C GLY A 624 -30.05 5.78 32.03
N LEU A 625 -29.00 5.38 32.76
CA LEU A 625 -27.59 5.54 32.39
C LEU A 625 -27.13 4.53 31.32
N GLY A 626 -26.15 4.95 30.51
CA GLY A 626 -25.77 4.26 29.27
C GLY A 626 -24.98 2.96 29.49
N GLU A 627 -24.56 2.69 30.72
CA GLU A 627 -23.78 1.51 31.08
C GLU A 627 -24.50 0.20 30.72
N THR A 628 -25.84 0.15 30.79
CA THR A 628 -26.62 -1.02 30.36
C THR A 628 -26.46 -1.34 28.88
N VAL A 629 -26.34 -0.31 28.03
CA VAL A 629 -26.16 -0.45 26.58
C VAL A 629 -24.71 -0.80 26.25
N VAL A 630 -23.75 -0.12 26.88
CA VAL A 630 -22.31 -0.32 26.62
C VAL A 630 -21.83 -1.70 27.10
N SER A 631 -22.35 -2.18 28.23
CA SER A 631 -22.02 -3.52 28.77
C SER A 631 -22.74 -4.67 28.05
N GLY A 632 -23.80 -4.38 27.27
CA GLY A 632 -24.65 -5.41 26.67
C GLY A 632 -25.46 -6.23 27.68
N SER A 633 -25.64 -5.73 28.90
CA SER A 633 -26.38 -6.44 29.97
C SER A 633 -27.89 -6.51 29.71
N VAL A 634 -28.41 -5.62 28.88
CA VAL A 634 -29.83 -5.54 28.51
C VAL A 634 -29.94 -5.31 27.00
N GLU A 635 -30.94 -5.91 26.35
CA GLU A 635 -31.23 -5.63 24.94
C GLU A 635 -31.89 -4.25 24.80
N PRO A 636 -31.21 -3.27 24.18
CA PRO A 636 -31.74 -1.93 23.99
C PRO A 636 -32.70 -1.86 22.79
N ASP A 637 -33.44 -0.76 22.67
CA ASP A 637 -34.11 -0.45 21.42
C ASP A 637 -33.07 -0.17 20.33
N THR A 638 -33.32 -0.64 19.12
CA THR A 638 -32.48 -0.37 17.94
C THR A 638 -33.29 0.40 16.91
N ILE A 639 -32.87 1.62 16.61
CA ILE A 639 -33.52 2.52 15.66
C ILE A 639 -32.58 2.73 14.46
N SER A 640 -33.11 2.56 13.26
CA SER A 640 -32.38 2.81 12.02
C SER A 640 -32.92 4.05 11.33
N LEU A 641 -32.03 4.98 10.98
CA LEU A 641 -32.33 6.15 10.16
C LEU A 641 -31.60 6.05 8.83
N ARG A 642 -32.32 6.22 7.74
CA ARG A 642 -31.73 6.26 6.39
C ARG A 642 -31.32 7.69 6.04
N ARG A 643 -30.05 7.86 5.70
CA ARG A 643 -29.45 9.09 5.20
C ARG A 643 -29.51 9.12 3.68
N LYS A 644 -30.20 10.12 3.14
CA LYS A 644 -30.22 10.43 1.69
C LYS A 644 -29.01 11.29 1.32
N ASP A 645 -28.68 11.34 0.03
CA ASP A 645 -27.54 12.13 -0.50
C ASP A 645 -27.64 13.63 -0.17
N ASN A 646 -28.86 14.17 -0.14
CA ASN A 646 -29.12 15.56 0.24
C ASN A 646 -28.94 15.85 1.74
N GLY A 647 -28.48 14.86 2.52
CA GLY A 647 -28.30 14.95 3.96
C GLY A 647 -29.59 14.86 4.77
N LYS A 648 -30.74 14.63 4.14
CA LYS A 648 -32.01 14.39 4.83
C LYS A 648 -31.99 13.01 5.50
N LEU A 649 -32.48 12.97 6.73
CA LEU A 649 -32.71 11.73 7.46
C LEU A 649 -34.17 11.32 7.35
N GLU A 650 -34.40 10.02 7.15
CA GLU A 650 -35.71 9.40 7.14
C GLU A 650 -35.70 8.24 8.13
N PHE A 651 -36.61 8.24 9.08
CA PHE A 651 -36.79 7.11 9.98
C PHE A 651 -37.21 5.86 9.20
N GLU A 652 -36.44 4.79 9.34
CA GLU A 652 -36.60 3.55 8.59
C GLU A 652 -37.32 2.49 9.43
N SER A 653 -36.81 2.19 10.63
CA SER A 653 -37.41 1.18 11.50
C SER A 653 -37.02 1.37 12.97
N VAL A 654 -37.78 0.71 13.85
CA VAL A 654 -37.44 0.51 15.27
C VAL A 654 -37.69 -0.94 15.65
N VAL A 655 -36.70 -1.55 16.29
CA VAL A 655 -36.80 -2.84 16.95
C VAL A 655 -36.78 -2.58 18.45
N VAL A 656 -37.90 -2.85 19.11
CA VAL A 656 -38.04 -2.62 20.55
C VAL A 656 -37.37 -3.75 21.32
N GLY A 657 -36.37 -3.43 22.14
CA GLY A 657 -35.64 -4.39 22.95
C GLY A 657 -36.37 -4.76 24.25
N SER A 658 -35.92 -5.83 24.92
CA SER A 658 -36.56 -6.30 26.17
C SER A 658 -36.52 -5.28 27.30
N LYS A 659 -35.48 -4.42 27.35
CA LYS A 659 -35.33 -3.31 28.31
C LYS A 659 -35.70 -3.69 29.75
N HIS A 660 -35.34 -4.89 30.18
CA HIS A 660 -35.88 -5.44 31.42
C HIS A 660 -35.41 -4.66 32.67
N GLN A 661 -34.27 -3.98 32.57
CA GLN A 661 -33.61 -3.22 33.63
C GLN A 661 -33.03 -1.88 33.14
N ARG A 662 -32.93 -0.91 34.06
CA ARG A 662 -32.20 0.35 33.89
C ARG A 662 -31.23 0.58 35.04
N ILE A 663 -30.19 1.38 34.79
CA ILE A 663 -29.28 1.86 35.83
C ILE A 663 -29.59 3.32 36.11
N VAL A 664 -29.77 3.69 37.38
CA VAL A 664 -29.97 5.09 37.81
C VAL A 664 -28.95 5.50 38.87
N MET A 665 -28.73 6.80 39.03
CA MET A 665 -27.84 7.32 40.07
C MET A 665 -28.51 7.28 41.45
N ARG A 666 -27.79 6.82 42.48
CA ARG A 666 -28.27 6.89 43.88
C ARG A 666 -28.02 8.27 44.46
N ASP A 667 -28.88 8.72 45.36
CA ASP A 667 -28.67 9.98 46.10
C ASP A 667 -27.40 9.94 46.97
N SER A 668 -27.07 8.78 47.56
CA SER A 668 -25.93 8.56 48.44
C SER A 668 -24.58 8.30 47.74
N GLY A 669 -24.51 8.51 46.41
CA GLY A 669 -23.36 8.10 45.60
C GLY A 669 -23.48 6.67 45.05
N GLY A 670 -22.82 6.41 43.92
CA GLY A 670 -22.91 5.17 43.15
C GLY A 670 -24.16 5.03 42.27
N THR A 671 -24.34 3.83 41.70
CA THR A 671 -25.46 3.49 40.81
C THR A 671 -26.33 2.35 41.37
N VAL A 672 -27.58 2.24 40.93
CA VAL A 672 -28.49 1.13 41.28
C VAL A 672 -29.20 0.62 40.03
N ILE A 673 -29.40 -0.69 39.97
CA ILE A 673 -30.19 -1.35 38.93
C ILE A 673 -31.64 -1.39 39.41
N GLU A 674 -32.55 -0.92 38.56
CA GLU A 674 -33.99 -0.97 38.78
C GLU A 674 -34.66 -1.76 37.65
N ASP A 675 -35.64 -2.60 38.00
CA ASP A 675 -36.51 -3.22 37.01
C ASP A 675 -37.48 -2.19 36.44
N ILE A 676 -37.64 -2.19 35.12
CA ILE A 676 -38.63 -1.34 34.45
C ILE A 676 -40.02 -2.04 34.54
N ASP A 677 -41.12 -1.29 34.49
CA ASP A 677 -42.46 -1.88 34.42
C ASP A 677 -42.81 -2.38 33.00
N GLU A 678 -43.69 -3.39 32.90
CA GLU A 678 -44.07 -4.03 31.62
C GLU A 678 -44.64 -3.04 30.58
N ASN A 679 -45.39 -2.03 31.00
CA ASN A 679 -45.98 -1.07 30.08
C ASN A 679 -44.87 -0.20 29.44
N THR A 680 -43.92 0.26 30.24
CA THR A 680 -42.78 1.06 29.77
C THR A 680 -41.80 0.25 28.91
N LYS A 681 -41.57 -1.04 29.22
CA LYS A 681 -40.69 -1.92 28.41
C LYS A 681 -41.17 -2.11 26.98
N SER A 682 -42.49 -2.17 26.78
CA SER A 682 -43.09 -2.38 25.46
C SER A 682 -43.04 -1.15 24.54
N GLN A 683 -42.59 0.01 25.04
CA GLN A 683 -42.49 1.25 24.28
C GLN A 683 -41.05 1.54 23.84
N SER A 684 -40.91 2.34 22.79
CA SER A 684 -39.62 2.88 22.36
C SER A 684 -39.14 3.95 23.33
N CYS A 685 -37.88 3.88 23.77
CA CYS A 685 -37.23 4.89 24.63
C CYS A 685 -37.16 6.27 23.97
N LEU A 686 -37.10 6.31 22.64
CA LEU A 686 -37.02 7.55 21.87
C LEU A 686 -38.26 7.74 21.00
N SER A 687 -38.71 8.99 20.93
CA SER A 687 -39.63 9.43 19.89
C SER A 687 -38.92 9.49 18.53
N ARG A 688 -39.69 9.44 17.43
CA ARG A 688 -39.16 9.63 16.07
C ARG A 688 -38.45 10.97 15.92
N GLU A 689 -38.99 12.02 16.51
CA GLU A 689 -38.46 13.39 16.45
C GLU A 689 -37.13 13.51 17.20
N SER A 690 -37.03 12.89 18.39
CA SER A 690 -35.78 12.84 19.18
C SER A 690 -34.70 12.03 18.45
N ALA A 691 -35.06 10.90 17.84
CA ALA A 691 -34.12 10.11 17.04
C ALA A 691 -33.59 10.90 15.82
N GLU A 692 -34.46 11.60 15.10
CA GLU A 692 -34.06 12.43 13.96
C GLU A 692 -33.19 13.64 14.39
N ARG A 693 -33.48 14.26 15.55
CA ARG A 693 -32.62 15.32 16.13
C ARG A 693 -31.23 14.79 16.45
N LEU A 694 -31.15 13.63 17.10
CA LEU A 694 -29.88 12.99 17.44
C LEU A 694 -29.09 12.58 16.20
N GLY A 695 -29.73 12.00 15.19
CA GLY A 695 -29.10 11.67 13.92
C GLY A 695 -28.53 12.90 13.19
N LYS A 696 -29.25 14.04 13.18
CA LYS A 696 -28.75 15.29 12.59
C LYS A 696 -27.52 15.82 13.33
N LEU A 697 -27.52 15.74 14.67
CA LEU A 697 -26.35 16.09 15.47
C LEU A 697 -25.17 15.16 15.17
N ALA A 698 -25.41 13.86 15.05
CA ALA A 698 -24.37 12.89 14.75
C ALA A 698 -23.70 13.14 13.40
N ILE A 699 -24.46 13.54 12.36
CA ILE A 699 -23.87 13.97 11.07
C ILE A 699 -22.96 15.18 11.23
N LYS A 700 -23.31 16.14 12.09
CA LYS A 700 -22.44 17.30 12.37
C LYS A 700 -21.15 16.89 13.05
N ILE A 701 -21.23 16.00 14.05
CA ILE A 701 -20.07 15.44 14.73
C ILE A 701 -19.21 14.63 13.75
N GLU A 702 -19.82 13.80 12.89
CA GLU A 702 -19.12 13.06 11.83
C GLU A 702 -18.35 14.01 10.89
N ARG A 703 -18.98 15.10 10.46
CA ARG A 703 -18.35 16.11 9.59
C ARG A 703 -17.20 16.84 10.28
N PHE A 704 -17.34 17.14 11.57
CA PHE A 704 -16.28 17.76 12.36
C PHE A 704 -15.06 16.83 12.51
N TYR A 705 -15.27 15.56 12.83
CA TYR A 705 -14.21 14.54 12.95
C TYR A 705 -13.75 13.94 11.62
N LYS A 706 -14.49 14.19 10.54
CA LYS A 706 -14.19 13.78 9.15
C LYS A 706 -14.01 12.27 9.01
N SER A 707 -14.75 11.49 9.81
CA SER A 707 -14.72 10.04 9.87
C SER A 707 -15.98 9.50 10.54
N SER A 708 -16.39 8.27 10.21
CA SER A 708 -17.57 7.63 10.80
C SER A 708 -17.38 7.48 12.32
N ARG A 709 -18.35 7.91 13.12
CA ARG A 709 -18.33 7.92 14.59
C ARG A 709 -19.26 6.91 15.22
N ASP A 710 -18.75 6.37 16.33
CA ASP A 710 -19.46 5.75 17.43
C ASP A 710 -19.55 6.81 18.56
N ILE A 711 -20.77 7.15 18.98
CA ILE A 711 -21.06 8.27 19.87
C ILE A 711 -21.88 7.76 21.06
N GLU A 712 -21.38 7.97 22.27
CA GLU A 712 -22.14 7.76 23.50
C GLU A 712 -22.91 9.04 23.83
N TRP A 713 -24.20 8.90 24.12
CA TRP A 713 -25.09 10.04 24.34
C TRP A 713 -26.11 9.76 25.45
N GLY A 714 -26.70 10.83 25.98
CA GLY A 714 -27.80 10.79 26.92
C GLY A 714 -28.76 11.96 26.74
N VAL A 715 -29.99 11.81 27.21
CA VAL A 715 -31.02 12.85 27.17
C VAL A 715 -31.53 13.08 28.59
N LEU A 716 -31.62 14.35 28.97
CA LEU A 716 -32.22 14.81 30.22
C LEU A 716 -32.96 16.12 29.94
N ASN A 717 -34.24 16.21 30.30
CA ASN A 717 -35.08 17.40 30.08
C ASN A 717 -35.07 17.88 28.60
N ASP A 718 -35.11 16.95 27.64
CA ASP A 718 -35.04 17.21 26.18
C ASP A 718 -33.71 17.83 25.66
N GLU A 719 -32.70 17.96 26.53
CA GLU A 719 -31.33 18.34 26.18
C GLU A 719 -30.48 17.10 25.88
N ILE A 720 -29.68 17.17 24.80
CA ILE A 720 -28.80 16.07 24.38
C ILE A 720 -27.41 16.30 24.97
N TYR A 721 -26.94 15.31 25.71
CA TYR A 721 -25.58 15.23 26.25
C TYR A 721 -24.75 14.27 25.42
N ILE A 722 -23.58 14.69 24.97
CA ILE A 722 -22.60 13.80 24.32
C ILE A 722 -21.54 13.44 25.36
N LEU A 723 -21.43 12.15 25.64
CA LEU A 723 -20.59 11.59 26.68
C LEU A 723 -19.24 11.11 26.14
N GLN A 724 -19.20 10.68 24.87
CA GLN A 724 -17.98 10.26 24.16
C GLN A 724 -18.23 10.25 22.65
N SER A 725 -17.17 10.37 21.85
CA SER A 725 -17.18 10.12 20.40
C SER A 725 -15.85 9.47 19.99
N ARG A 726 -15.90 8.38 19.21
CA ARG A 726 -14.71 7.65 18.77
C ARG A 726 -14.79 7.15 17.32
N PRO A 727 -13.63 6.91 16.68
CA PRO A 727 -13.33 5.70 15.94
C PRO A 727 -14.42 4.73 15.51
N VAL A 728 -14.94 4.68 14.27
CA VAL A 728 -15.39 3.38 13.74
C VAL A 728 -14.22 2.81 12.94
N THR A 729 -13.59 1.76 13.46
CA THR A 729 -12.28 1.27 12.98
C THR A 729 -12.36 0.03 12.09
N ASN A 730 -13.49 -0.67 12.07
CA ASN A 730 -13.61 -1.96 11.37
C ASN A 730 -13.74 -1.83 9.85
N ALA A 731 -14.06 -0.64 9.32
CA ALA A 731 -14.29 -0.48 7.88
C ALA A 731 -13.06 -0.84 7.05
N SER A 732 -11.87 -0.42 7.50
CA SER A 732 -10.60 -0.54 6.77
C SER A 732 -9.75 -1.74 7.22
N SER A 733 -10.29 -2.69 7.98
CA SER A 733 -9.54 -3.89 8.34
C SER A 733 -9.11 -4.67 7.10
N GLU A 734 -8.03 -5.44 7.21
CA GLU A 734 -7.61 -6.35 6.15
C GLU A 734 -8.69 -7.43 5.97
N THR A 735 -9.02 -7.71 4.72
CA THR A 735 -9.95 -8.77 4.34
C THR A 735 -9.23 -10.12 4.26
N ASP A 736 -9.97 -11.22 4.35
CA ASP A 736 -9.41 -12.57 4.14
C ASP A 736 -8.74 -12.70 2.78
N PHE A 737 -9.24 -12.02 1.75
CA PHE A 737 -8.62 -11.96 0.43
C PHE A 737 -7.23 -11.31 0.52
N GLU A 738 -7.10 -10.16 1.17
CA GLU A 738 -5.83 -9.45 1.30
C GLU A 738 -4.79 -10.28 2.06
N ILE A 739 -5.20 -10.90 3.17
CA ILE A 739 -4.32 -11.76 3.98
C ILE A 739 -3.83 -12.97 3.18
N LYS A 740 -4.72 -13.59 2.40
CA LYS A 740 -4.40 -14.78 1.60
C LYS A 740 -3.46 -14.48 0.43
N HIS A 741 -3.59 -13.32 -0.20
CA HIS A 741 -2.86 -12.95 -1.42
C HIS A 741 -1.73 -11.92 -1.17
N GLU A 742 -1.38 -11.63 0.09
CA GLU A 742 -0.37 -10.62 0.46
C GLU A 742 0.99 -10.86 -0.24
N PHE A 743 1.38 -12.13 -0.37
CA PHE A 743 2.67 -12.56 -0.93
C PHE A 743 2.57 -13.11 -2.36
N ASP A 744 1.44 -12.92 -3.03
CA ASP A 744 1.28 -13.35 -4.40
C ASP A 744 2.13 -12.51 -5.35
N ALA A 745 2.71 -13.18 -6.35
CA ALA A 745 3.40 -12.50 -7.42
C ALA A 745 2.37 -11.94 -8.41
N PRO A 746 2.52 -10.70 -8.90
CA PRO A 746 1.62 -10.19 -9.93
C PRO A 746 1.78 -11.01 -11.21
N LEU A 747 0.65 -11.35 -11.85
CA LEU A 747 0.60 -12.00 -13.14
C LEU A 747 1.07 -11.00 -14.21
N ARG A 748 1.79 -11.50 -15.21
CA ARG A 748 2.28 -10.69 -16.33
C ARG A 748 1.21 -10.50 -17.40
N CYS A 749 0.22 -11.38 -17.46
CA CYS A 749 -0.91 -11.31 -18.38
C CYS A 749 -2.11 -12.15 -17.86
N GLU A 750 -3.28 -11.97 -18.44
CA GLU A 750 -4.51 -12.70 -18.05
C GLU A 750 -4.44 -14.20 -18.29
N HIS A 751 -3.67 -14.64 -19.28
CA HIS A 751 -3.56 -16.05 -19.61
C HIS A 751 -2.54 -16.80 -18.76
N GLU A 752 -1.96 -16.18 -17.73
CA GLU A 752 -1.01 -16.82 -16.82
C GLU A 752 -1.72 -17.62 -15.73
N TYR A 753 -1.19 -18.80 -15.42
CA TYR A 753 -1.77 -19.73 -14.45
C TYR A 753 -1.01 -19.69 -13.14
N PHE A 754 -1.75 -19.73 -12.03
CA PHE A 754 -1.23 -19.86 -10.67
C PHE A 754 -1.22 -21.32 -10.21
N THR A 755 -0.11 -21.82 -9.65
CA THR A 755 -0.03 -23.18 -9.09
C THR A 755 1.02 -23.38 -7.98
N VAL A 756 0.54 -23.76 -6.79
CA VAL A 756 1.39 -24.15 -5.65
C VAL A 756 1.71 -25.65 -5.62
N ALA A 757 1.35 -26.40 -6.67
CA ALA A 757 1.40 -27.87 -6.65
C ALA A 757 2.79 -28.43 -6.29
N ASN A 758 3.87 -27.75 -6.70
CA ASN A 758 5.24 -28.19 -6.40
C ASN A 758 5.80 -27.63 -5.09
N VAL A 759 5.21 -26.56 -4.55
CA VAL A 759 5.69 -25.92 -3.30
C VAL A 759 5.49 -26.86 -2.12
N GLY A 760 4.35 -27.56 -2.08
CA GLY A 760 4.08 -28.54 -1.03
C GLY A 760 5.08 -29.71 -1.00
N GLU A 761 5.75 -29.99 -2.12
CA GLU A 761 6.77 -31.04 -2.23
C GLU A 761 8.18 -30.50 -1.92
N VAL A 762 8.55 -29.32 -2.45
CA VAL A 762 9.91 -28.77 -2.35
C VAL A 762 10.12 -27.92 -1.09
N MET A 763 9.07 -27.27 -0.59
CA MET A 763 9.07 -26.43 0.61
C MET A 763 7.88 -26.81 1.52
N PRO A 764 7.88 -28.03 2.12
CA PRO A 764 6.78 -28.50 2.93
C PRO A 764 6.65 -27.69 4.22
N GLY A 765 5.50 -27.03 4.41
CA GLY A 765 5.18 -26.27 5.62
C GLY A 765 4.85 -24.80 5.32
N ALA A 766 4.39 -24.07 6.34
CA ALA A 766 4.16 -22.64 6.22
C ALA A 766 5.48 -21.88 6.38
N THR A 767 5.88 -21.12 5.36
CA THR A 767 7.01 -20.19 5.46
C THR A 767 6.54 -18.89 6.12
N SER A 768 7.27 -18.38 7.11
CA SER A 768 6.94 -17.10 7.73
C SER A 768 7.18 -15.92 6.76
N PRO A 769 6.50 -14.78 6.93
CA PRO A 769 6.76 -13.57 6.12
C PRO A 769 8.23 -13.17 6.04
N LEU A 770 8.94 -13.21 7.18
CA LEU A 770 10.37 -12.92 7.25
C LEU A 770 11.19 -13.96 6.45
N GLY A 771 10.80 -15.24 6.52
CA GLY A 771 11.44 -16.31 5.76
C GLY A 771 11.31 -16.10 4.25
N ILE A 772 10.11 -15.80 3.75
CA ILE A 772 9.86 -15.53 2.32
C ILE A 772 10.67 -14.33 1.85
N GLU A 773 10.64 -13.22 2.58
CA GLU A 773 11.33 -11.98 2.23
C GLU A 773 12.86 -12.16 2.15
N VAL A 774 13.47 -12.82 3.14
CA VAL A 774 14.92 -13.04 3.17
C VAL A 774 15.34 -14.04 2.09
N LEU A 775 14.68 -15.21 2.03
CA LEU A 775 15.06 -16.26 1.09
C LEU A 775 14.91 -15.80 -0.36
N THR A 776 13.75 -15.25 -0.72
CA THR A 776 13.45 -14.81 -2.09
C THR A 776 14.45 -13.78 -2.59
N LYS A 777 14.83 -12.81 -1.74
CA LYS A 777 15.79 -11.76 -2.11
C LYS A 777 17.20 -12.30 -2.24
N SER A 778 17.68 -13.13 -1.31
CA SER A 778 19.00 -13.77 -1.42
C SER A 778 19.13 -14.57 -2.72
N PHE A 779 18.15 -15.42 -2.98
CA PHE A 779 18.08 -16.22 -4.19
C PHE A 779 18.00 -15.37 -5.46
N SER A 780 17.16 -14.33 -5.46
CA SER A 780 17.06 -13.45 -6.62
C SER A 780 18.37 -12.71 -6.87
N ASN A 781 19.05 -12.19 -5.85
CA ASN A 781 20.29 -11.44 -6.02
C ASN A 781 21.39 -12.34 -6.62
N VAL A 782 21.52 -13.57 -6.12
CA VAL A 782 22.48 -14.53 -6.64
C VAL A 782 22.16 -14.94 -8.08
N LEU A 783 20.90 -15.23 -8.40
CA LEU A 783 20.46 -15.54 -9.77
C LEU A 783 20.83 -14.41 -10.75
N LYS A 784 20.52 -13.18 -10.38
CA LYS A 784 20.81 -12.00 -11.21
C LYS A 784 22.32 -11.80 -11.38
N ARG A 785 23.12 -12.04 -10.33
CA ARG A 785 24.58 -11.91 -10.37
C ARG A 785 25.17 -12.98 -11.28
N GLN A 786 24.72 -14.22 -11.14
CA GLN A 786 25.14 -15.32 -11.98
C GLN A 786 24.79 -15.08 -13.46
N ALA A 787 23.59 -14.56 -13.74
CA ALA A 787 23.17 -14.19 -15.10
C ALA A 787 24.08 -13.09 -15.68
N PHE A 788 24.34 -12.01 -14.92
CA PHE A 788 25.24 -10.94 -15.33
C PHE A 788 26.66 -11.44 -15.59
N GLU A 789 27.20 -12.25 -14.68
CA GLU A 789 28.53 -12.86 -14.83
C GLU A 789 28.60 -13.75 -16.07
N LYS A 790 27.55 -14.52 -16.37
CA LYS A 790 27.43 -15.37 -17.58
C LYS A 790 27.20 -14.56 -18.87
N GLY A 791 27.10 -13.22 -18.79
CA GLY A 791 26.87 -12.33 -19.93
C GLY A 791 25.43 -12.40 -20.46
N ILE A 792 24.49 -12.90 -19.65
CA ILE A 792 23.08 -12.97 -19.97
C ILE A 792 22.46 -11.60 -19.72
N VAL A 793 22.10 -10.90 -20.79
CA VAL A 793 21.48 -9.56 -20.76
C VAL A 793 19.96 -9.69 -20.93
N ASP A 794 19.33 -10.47 -20.05
CA ASP A 794 17.88 -10.70 -20.06
C ASP A 794 17.16 -9.85 -19.03
N ASN A 795 15.96 -9.40 -19.35
CA ASN A 795 15.17 -8.59 -18.42
C ASN A 795 14.52 -9.41 -17.31
N LEU A 796 14.42 -10.74 -17.47
CA LEU A 796 14.05 -11.67 -16.39
C LEU A 796 15.01 -11.60 -15.19
N PHE A 797 16.23 -11.10 -15.39
CA PHE A 797 17.23 -10.94 -14.32
C PHE A 797 17.62 -9.47 -14.05
N GLN A 798 16.99 -8.50 -14.70
CA GLN A 798 17.34 -7.08 -14.53
C GLN A 798 16.35 -6.29 -13.68
N SER A 799 15.09 -6.71 -13.61
CA SER A 799 14.09 -5.92 -12.89
C SER A 799 14.42 -5.81 -11.40
N LYS A 800 14.39 -4.56 -10.92
CA LYS A 800 14.68 -4.16 -9.53
C LYS A 800 13.45 -4.33 -8.63
N TYR A 801 12.25 -4.13 -9.17
CA TYR A 801 11.00 -4.08 -8.39
C TYR A 801 10.08 -5.27 -8.64
N PHE A 802 10.22 -5.97 -9.77
CA PHE A 802 9.47 -7.18 -10.10
C PHE A 802 10.44 -8.37 -10.19
N LEU A 803 10.45 -9.21 -9.16
CA LEU A 803 11.35 -10.36 -9.07
C LEU A 803 10.81 -11.52 -9.92
N THR A 804 11.02 -11.49 -11.23
CA THR A 804 10.58 -12.53 -12.21
C THR A 804 11.21 -13.92 -12.02
N GLY A 805 12.13 -14.06 -11.07
CA GLY A 805 12.74 -15.33 -10.66
C GLY A 805 11.98 -15.99 -9.52
N ILE A 806 12.59 -16.05 -8.33
CA ILE A 806 12.19 -17.05 -7.33
C ILE A 806 10.82 -16.85 -6.67
N LEU A 807 10.28 -15.63 -6.62
CA LEU A 807 8.94 -15.41 -6.08
C LEU A 807 7.84 -16.00 -6.98
N PRO A 808 7.85 -15.77 -8.31
CA PRO A 808 7.08 -16.57 -9.25
C PRO A 808 7.41 -18.06 -9.17
N PHE A 809 8.64 -18.52 -8.94
CA PHE A 809 8.88 -19.96 -8.75
C PHE A 809 8.14 -20.51 -7.53
N TYR A 810 8.04 -19.75 -6.45
CA TYR A 810 7.27 -20.13 -5.27
C TYR A 810 5.77 -20.26 -5.57
N ASN A 811 5.25 -19.66 -6.65
CA ASN A 811 3.80 -19.66 -6.95
C ASN A 811 3.43 -20.28 -8.31
N ASN A 812 4.40 -20.44 -9.23
CA ASN A 812 4.26 -20.71 -10.67
C ASN A 812 5.42 -21.55 -11.25
N MET A 813 6.16 -22.31 -10.43
CA MET A 813 7.44 -22.96 -10.81
C MET A 813 7.45 -23.61 -12.19
N MET A 814 6.46 -24.46 -12.50
CA MET A 814 6.44 -25.27 -13.71
C MET A 814 6.28 -24.42 -14.98
N ILE A 815 5.51 -23.34 -14.86
CA ILE A 815 5.21 -22.42 -15.96
C ILE A 815 6.46 -21.62 -16.33
N THR A 816 7.19 -21.10 -15.33
CA THR A 816 8.43 -20.37 -15.56
C THR A 816 9.53 -21.26 -16.13
N VAL A 817 9.59 -22.54 -15.75
CA VAL A 817 10.54 -23.50 -16.34
C VAL A 817 10.28 -23.72 -17.82
N ALA A 818 9.01 -23.86 -18.25
CA ALA A 818 8.69 -24.04 -19.67
C ALA A 818 9.15 -22.83 -20.52
N GLU A 819 8.94 -21.61 -20.03
CA GLU A 819 9.44 -20.38 -20.68
C GLU A 819 10.97 -20.35 -20.73
N MET A 820 11.64 -20.73 -19.65
CA MET A 820 13.10 -20.82 -19.60
C MET A 820 13.66 -21.81 -20.64
N LEU A 821 12.99 -22.95 -20.83
CA LEU A 821 13.38 -23.95 -21.83
C LEU A 821 13.23 -23.44 -23.27
N ILE A 822 12.19 -22.65 -23.54
CA ILE A 822 12.00 -22.00 -24.84
C ILE A 822 13.12 -21.00 -25.09
N ARG A 823 13.50 -20.20 -24.08
CA ARG A 823 14.62 -19.25 -24.18
C ARG A 823 15.96 -19.93 -24.47
N TYR A 824 16.20 -21.13 -23.92
CA TYR A 824 17.39 -21.94 -24.23
C TYR A 824 17.30 -22.73 -25.54
N GLY A 825 16.17 -22.65 -26.25
CA GLY A 825 15.82 -23.47 -27.39
C GLY A 825 15.36 -24.87 -26.96
N LEU A 826 14.09 -25.20 -27.22
CA LEU A 826 13.45 -26.46 -26.78
C LEU A 826 14.19 -27.73 -27.23
N ASN A 827 14.82 -27.67 -28.39
CA ASN A 827 15.43 -28.84 -29.01
C ASN A 827 16.90 -29.06 -28.67
N THR A 828 17.50 -28.18 -27.86
CA THR A 828 18.90 -28.29 -27.47
C THR A 828 19.12 -29.47 -26.51
N PRO A 829 20.31 -30.09 -26.51
CA PRO A 829 20.66 -31.10 -25.51
C PRO A 829 20.43 -30.60 -24.08
N ARG A 830 20.85 -29.34 -23.81
CA ARG A 830 20.73 -28.68 -22.51
C ARG A 830 19.27 -28.63 -22.02
N SER A 831 18.36 -28.14 -22.87
CA SER A 831 16.93 -28.08 -22.55
C SER A 831 16.32 -29.45 -22.29
N LYS A 832 16.70 -30.47 -23.08
CA LYS A 832 16.19 -31.85 -22.92
C LYS A 832 16.70 -32.53 -21.66
N GLY A 833 17.99 -32.35 -21.34
CA GLY A 833 18.59 -32.80 -20.10
C GLY A 833 17.93 -32.18 -18.88
N PHE A 834 17.73 -30.86 -18.92
CA PHE A 834 17.02 -30.13 -17.88
C PHE A 834 15.58 -30.61 -17.71
N MET A 835 14.84 -30.83 -18.81
CA MET A 835 13.48 -31.39 -18.75
C MET A 835 13.43 -32.74 -18.05
N ILE A 836 14.32 -33.67 -18.40
CA ILE A 836 14.35 -35.00 -17.75
C ILE A 836 14.73 -34.87 -16.27
N SER A 837 15.66 -33.97 -15.93
CA SER A 837 16.08 -33.73 -14.55
C SER A 837 14.93 -33.20 -13.68
N VAL A 838 14.16 -32.24 -14.20
CA VAL A 838 13.09 -31.57 -13.45
C VAL A 838 11.77 -32.35 -13.50
N PHE A 839 11.38 -32.88 -14.66
CA PHE A 839 10.07 -33.50 -14.88
C PHE A 839 10.12 -35.03 -14.95
N GLY A 840 11.31 -35.64 -14.96
CA GLY A 840 11.48 -37.07 -15.24
C GLY A 840 11.16 -37.47 -16.69
N ARG A 841 10.79 -36.51 -17.54
CA ARG A 841 10.36 -36.72 -18.93
C ARG A 841 10.63 -35.48 -19.79
N LEU A 842 10.53 -35.63 -21.10
CA LEU A 842 10.48 -34.49 -22.01
C LEU A 842 9.11 -33.82 -21.90
N LEU A 843 9.07 -32.49 -21.88
CA LEU A 843 7.84 -31.74 -22.07
C LEU A 843 7.48 -31.75 -23.56
N ASP A 844 6.39 -32.42 -23.89
CA ASP A 844 5.85 -32.59 -25.23
C ASP A 844 4.39 -32.10 -25.35
N ASP A 845 3.94 -31.31 -24.36
CA ASP A 845 2.61 -30.73 -24.31
C ASP A 845 2.51 -29.50 -25.23
N PRO A 846 1.78 -29.57 -26.36
CA PRO A 846 1.71 -28.47 -27.33
C PRO A 846 1.11 -27.20 -26.75
N ASP A 847 0.12 -27.32 -25.86
CA ASP A 847 -0.60 -26.18 -25.29
C ASP A 847 0.31 -25.40 -24.32
N LEU A 848 1.08 -26.11 -23.49
CA LEU A 848 2.07 -25.50 -22.59
C LEU A 848 3.20 -24.81 -23.37
N LEU A 849 3.66 -25.43 -24.46
CA LEU A 849 4.71 -24.88 -25.32
C LEU A 849 4.24 -23.67 -26.12
N GLU A 850 3.02 -23.70 -26.64
CA GLU A 850 2.39 -22.56 -27.30
C GLU A 850 2.19 -21.41 -26.31
N TYR A 851 1.67 -21.71 -25.12
CA TYR A 851 1.52 -20.75 -24.02
C TYR A 851 2.86 -20.07 -23.69
N ALA A 852 3.91 -20.85 -23.45
CA ALA A 852 5.22 -20.30 -23.07
C ALA A 852 5.86 -19.55 -24.26
N GLY A 853 5.70 -20.06 -25.49
CA GLY A 853 6.22 -19.43 -26.70
C GLY A 853 5.53 -18.09 -27.03
N SER A 854 4.28 -17.91 -26.63
CA SER A 854 3.54 -16.66 -26.84
C SER A 854 4.10 -15.45 -26.09
N LYS A 855 4.89 -15.70 -25.04
CA LYS A 855 5.51 -14.71 -24.15
C LYS A 855 6.99 -14.48 -24.45
N VAL A 856 7.67 -15.49 -24.99
CA VAL A 856 9.12 -15.45 -25.19
C VAL A 856 9.53 -14.78 -26.50
N GLN A 857 10.29 -13.68 -26.41
CA GLN A 857 10.86 -12.98 -27.57
C GLN A 857 12.33 -13.38 -27.80
N GLY A 858 12.53 -14.52 -28.46
CA GLY A 858 13.84 -14.97 -28.94
C GLY A 858 14.63 -15.87 -27.99
N GLU A 859 15.76 -16.38 -28.49
CA GLU A 859 16.64 -17.33 -27.76
C GLU A 859 17.86 -16.62 -27.15
N PHE A 860 18.38 -17.17 -26.06
CA PHE A 860 19.67 -16.76 -25.48
C PHE A 860 20.80 -16.93 -26.49
N LYS A 861 21.54 -15.85 -26.76
CA LYS A 861 22.81 -15.94 -27.50
C LYS A 861 23.92 -16.27 -26.50
N SER A 862 24.43 -17.51 -26.52
CA SER A 862 25.61 -17.86 -25.71
C SER A 862 26.85 -17.15 -26.25
N SER A 863 27.73 -16.74 -25.34
CA SER A 863 29.08 -16.26 -25.69
C SER A 863 30.09 -17.39 -25.53
N LEU A 864 31.22 -17.31 -26.24
CA LEU A 864 32.33 -18.26 -26.08
C LEU A 864 32.80 -18.36 -24.61
N ILE A 865 32.72 -17.24 -23.87
CA ILE A 865 33.06 -17.17 -22.44
C ILE A 865 32.06 -17.97 -21.60
N SER A 866 30.76 -17.88 -21.91
CA SER A 866 29.72 -18.64 -21.21
C SER A 866 29.86 -20.15 -21.43
N ASP A 867 30.25 -20.56 -22.64
CA ASP A 867 30.47 -21.97 -22.96
C ASP A 867 31.72 -22.53 -22.25
N LEU A 868 32.81 -21.75 -22.17
CA LEU A 868 34.01 -22.16 -21.43
C LEU A 868 33.77 -22.28 -19.93
N ARG A 869 32.98 -21.38 -19.34
CA ARG A 869 32.59 -21.48 -17.92
C ARG A 869 31.73 -22.70 -17.64
N TYR A 870 30.77 -23.00 -18.53
CA TYR A 870 29.97 -24.23 -18.42
C TYR A 870 30.83 -25.50 -18.27
N TYR A 871 31.88 -25.65 -19.10
CA TYR A 871 32.77 -26.81 -18.99
C TYR A 871 33.65 -26.77 -17.73
N LYS A 872 34.10 -25.58 -17.32
CA LYS A 872 34.83 -25.42 -16.06
C LYS A 872 33.96 -25.89 -14.89
N ASP A 873 32.71 -25.43 -14.81
CA ASP A 873 31.82 -25.78 -13.72
C ASP A 873 31.53 -27.29 -13.75
N LEU A 874 31.24 -27.88 -14.92
CA LEU A 874 30.95 -29.32 -15.03
C LEU A 874 32.07 -30.23 -14.50
N PHE A 875 33.34 -29.88 -14.70
CA PHE A 875 34.48 -30.74 -14.35
C PHE A 875 35.20 -30.36 -13.05
N PHE A 876 35.10 -29.11 -12.60
CA PHE A 876 35.83 -28.61 -11.43
C PHE A 876 34.91 -28.25 -10.25
N PHE A 877 33.61 -28.54 -10.34
CA PHE A 877 32.64 -28.23 -9.29
C PHE A 877 32.92 -28.91 -7.95
N ASP A 878 33.40 -30.16 -7.94
CA ASP A 878 33.72 -30.90 -6.70
C ASP A 878 34.73 -30.14 -5.83
N TYR A 879 35.69 -29.46 -6.45
CA TYR A 879 36.68 -28.64 -5.74
C TYR A 879 36.04 -27.39 -5.11
N GLY A 880 35.08 -26.76 -5.80
CA GLY A 880 34.33 -25.61 -5.29
C GLY A 880 33.41 -25.98 -4.13
N ILE A 881 32.69 -27.11 -4.24
CA ILE A 881 31.82 -27.64 -3.17
C ILE A 881 32.60 -27.85 -1.88
N GLU A 882 33.75 -28.52 -1.93
CA GLU A 882 34.44 -28.91 -0.70
C GLU A 882 34.91 -27.67 0.08
N LYS A 883 35.37 -26.65 -0.65
CA LYS A 883 35.72 -25.35 -0.08
C LYS A 883 34.50 -24.64 0.51
N ALA A 884 33.35 -24.69 -0.18
CA ALA A 884 32.10 -24.12 0.31
C ALA A 884 31.62 -24.80 1.60
N LYS A 885 31.59 -26.14 1.61
CA LYS A 885 31.24 -26.95 2.79
C LYS A 885 32.10 -26.60 4.00
N GLN A 886 33.42 -26.58 3.83
CA GLN A 886 34.33 -26.19 4.91
C GLN A 886 34.06 -24.78 5.44
N ARG A 887 33.67 -23.85 4.56
CA ARG A 887 33.30 -22.49 4.99
C ARG A 887 32.02 -22.48 5.81
N PHE A 888 30.98 -23.22 5.39
CA PHE A 888 29.69 -23.28 6.09
C PHE A 888 29.73 -24.08 7.38
N ASP A 889 30.48 -25.18 7.43
CA ASP A 889 30.69 -25.98 8.65
C ASP A 889 31.35 -25.15 9.77
N ASN A 890 32.15 -24.15 9.39
CA ASN A 890 32.81 -23.22 10.30
C ASN A 890 32.08 -21.87 10.45
N TYR A 891 30.94 -21.67 9.78
CA TYR A 891 30.24 -20.38 9.80
C TYR A 891 29.52 -20.19 11.13
N HIS A 892 29.70 -19.01 11.72
CA HIS A 892 29.11 -18.68 13.00
C HIS A 892 27.78 -17.94 12.76
N TYR A 893 26.67 -18.58 13.13
CA TYR A 893 25.33 -18.01 13.00
C TYR A 893 25.07 -16.94 14.07
N ASP A 894 25.71 -15.79 13.94
CA ASP A 894 25.64 -14.70 14.92
C ASP A 894 24.23 -14.15 15.12
N PHE A 895 23.32 -14.36 14.16
CA PHE A 895 21.90 -14.02 14.29
C PHE A 895 21.06 -14.95 15.17
N LEU A 896 21.62 -16.07 15.65
CA LEU A 896 20.95 -16.97 16.62
C LEU A 896 21.25 -16.62 18.09
N LYS A 897 22.25 -15.76 18.33
CA LYS A 897 22.68 -15.31 19.65
C LYS A 897 21.89 -14.13 20.25
N PRO A 898 21.23 -13.24 19.47
CA PRO A 898 20.57 -12.05 20.00
C PRO A 898 19.45 -12.37 20.99
N LYS A 899 19.30 -11.50 22.00
CA LYS A 899 18.26 -11.65 23.02
C LYS A 899 16.96 -10.91 22.67
N THR A 900 17.02 -9.98 21.71
CA THR A 900 15.86 -9.20 21.29
C THR A 900 15.60 -9.35 19.80
N ALA A 901 14.33 -9.22 19.39
CA ALA A 901 13.94 -9.27 17.98
C ALA A 901 14.66 -8.20 17.14
N LYS A 902 14.90 -7.01 17.71
CA LYS A 902 15.61 -5.92 17.02
C LYS A 902 17.07 -6.26 16.74
N GLU A 903 17.75 -6.86 17.72
CA GLU A 903 19.13 -7.33 17.56
C GLU A 903 19.20 -8.52 16.59
N ALA A 904 18.25 -9.46 16.66
CA ALA A 904 18.13 -10.58 15.72
C ALA A 904 17.95 -10.08 14.29
N PHE A 905 17.01 -9.18 14.06
CA PHE A 905 16.77 -8.58 12.76
C PHE A 905 18.02 -7.84 12.23
N LYS A 906 18.69 -7.06 13.07
CA LYS A 906 19.94 -6.38 12.71
C LYS A 906 21.05 -7.37 12.35
N ALA A 907 21.18 -8.47 13.09
CA ALA A 907 22.16 -9.51 12.81
C ALA A 907 21.87 -10.21 11.47
N ILE A 908 20.61 -10.56 11.18
CA ILE A 908 20.19 -11.12 9.89
C ILE A 908 20.57 -10.17 8.74
N LEU A 909 20.27 -8.87 8.89
CA LEU A 909 20.59 -7.86 7.87
C LEU A 909 22.09 -7.68 7.66
N ASN A 910 22.90 -7.72 8.72
CA ASN A 910 24.35 -7.65 8.61
C ASN A 910 24.93 -8.87 7.91
N SER A 911 24.27 -10.03 8.02
CA SER A 911 24.66 -11.30 7.37
C SER A 911 23.95 -11.54 6.02
N CYS A 912 23.31 -10.52 5.43
CA CYS A 912 22.46 -10.69 4.24
C CYS A 912 23.18 -11.27 3.01
N SER A 913 24.49 -11.05 2.88
CA SER A 913 25.32 -11.60 1.80
C SER A 913 26.13 -12.84 2.19
N ASP A 914 26.10 -13.25 3.46
CA ASP A 914 26.92 -14.38 3.94
C ASP A 914 26.46 -15.72 3.34
N PHE A 915 25.19 -15.78 2.92
CA PHE A 915 24.58 -16.93 2.28
C PHE A 915 24.67 -16.93 0.76
N ASP A 916 25.16 -15.85 0.13
CA ASP A 916 25.19 -15.73 -1.34
C ASP A 916 26.00 -16.87 -1.97
N GLU A 917 27.13 -17.22 -1.35
CA GLU A 917 27.96 -18.34 -1.81
C GLU A 917 27.25 -19.69 -1.65
N ALA A 918 26.47 -19.88 -0.58
CA ALA A 918 25.70 -21.12 -0.36
C ALA A 918 24.66 -21.31 -1.46
N VAL A 919 23.93 -20.23 -1.72
CA VAL A 919 22.91 -20.16 -2.76
C VAL A 919 23.54 -20.38 -4.14
N LEU A 920 24.69 -19.77 -4.41
CA LEU A 920 25.41 -19.94 -5.68
C LEU A 920 25.78 -21.41 -5.91
N TYR A 921 26.43 -22.05 -4.93
CA TYR A 921 26.80 -23.46 -5.05
C TYR A 921 25.59 -24.40 -5.09
N HIS A 922 24.49 -24.07 -4.40
CA HIS A 922 23.23 -24.82 -4.51
C HIS A 922 22.68 -24.78 -5.94
N MET A 923 22.66 -23.60 -6.55
CA MET A 923 22.22 -23.40 -7.94
C MET A 923 23.15 -24.12 -8.93
N GLU A 924 24.48 -23.99 -8.77
CA GLU A 924 25.47 -24.70 -9.58
C GLU A 924 25.37 -26.23 -9.43
N CYS A 925 25.09 -26.73 -8.21
CA CYS A 925 24.85 -28.16 -7.98
C CYS A 925 23.68 -28.68 -8.80
N SER A 926 22.58 -27.94 -8.76
CA SER A 926 21.34 -28.28 -9.47
C SER A 926 21.53 -28.24 -10.99
N GLU A 927 22.24 -27.23 -11.48
CA GLU A 927 22.61 -27.12 -12.91
C GLU A 927 23.54 -28.28 -13.33
N ASN A 928 24.58 -28.58 -12.54
CA ASN A 928 25.54 -29.64 -12.83
C ASN A 928 24.92 -31.04 -12.78
N SER A 929 24.06 -31.33 -11.80
CA SER A 929 23.29 -32.58 -11.73
C SER A 929 22.47 -32.79 -13.00
N SER A 930 21.77 -31.74 -13.44
CA SER A 930 20.96 -31.78 -14.67
C SER A 930 21.83 -32.01 -15.93
N ASN A 931 23.02 -31.40 -15.98
CA ASN A 931 23.98 -31.61 -17.06
C ASN A 931 24.52 -33.04 -17.08
N TRP A 932 24.87 -33.62 -15.92
CA TRP A 932 25.36 -35.00 -15.85
C TRP A 932 24.27 -36.01 -16.25
N ASN A 933 23.03 -35.80 -15.80
CA ASN A 933 21.89 -36.61 -16.23
C ASN A 933 21.75 -36.59 -17.76
N MET A 934 21.86 -35.42 -18.40
CA MET A 934 21.84 -35.29 -19.86
C MET A 934 22.90 -36.17 -20.54
N TYR A 935 24.16 -36.10 -20.09
CA TYR A 935 25.25 -36.89 -20.69
C TYR A 935 25.02 -38.39 -20.48
N MET A 936 24.56 -38.79 -19.30
CA MET A 936 24.21 -40.17 -18.99
C MET A 936 23.14 -40.71 -19.93
N PHE A 937 22.01 -39.99 -20.06
CA PHE A 937 20.91 -40.42 -20.93
C PHE A 937 21.32 -40.45 -22.40
N THR A 938 22.09 -39.45 -22.87
CA THR A 938 22.60 -39.43 -24.25
C THR A 938 23.47 -40.65 -24.53
N THR A 939 24.40 -40.97 -23.62
CA THR A 939 25.29 -42.12 -23.74
C THR A 939 24.53 -43.44 -23.69
N LEU A 940 23.56 -43.58 -22.78
CA LEU A 940 22.70 -44.77 -22.65
C LEU A 940 21.81 -44.99 -23.88
N CYS A 941 21.28 -43.92 -24.47
CA CYS A 941 20.48 -44.01 -25.69
C CYS A 941 21.34 -44.48 -26.88
N GLU A 942 22.54 -43.91 -27.05
CA GLU A 942 23.49 -44.32 -28.07
C GLU A 942 23.91 -45.79 -27.91
N ALA A 943 24.22 -46.23 -26.68
CA ALA A 943 24.59 -47.60 -26.37
C ALA A 943 23.49 -48.64 -26.70
N LYS A 944 22.20 -48.26 -26.58
CA LYS A 944 21.05 -49.12 -26.91
C LYS A 944 20.73 -49.16 -28.41
N GLY A 945 21.57 -48.60 -29.28
CA GLY A 945 21.33 -48.54 -30.73
C GLY A 945 20.11 -47.70 -31.12
N LYS A 946 19.54 -46.95 -30.17
CA LYS A 946 18.47 -45.99 -30.42
C LYS A 946 19.14 -44.68 -30.76
N THR A 947 19.13 -44.30 -32.04
CA THR A 947 19.51 -42.94 -32.40
C THR A 947 18.51 -42.00 -31.74
N PHE A 948 18.97 -41.18 -30.80
CA PHE A 948 18.21 -40.01 -30.37
C PHE A 948 18.28 -39.00 -31.53
N SER A 949 17.56 -39.28 -32.62
CA SER A 949 17.83 -38.79 -33.98
C SER A 949 17.51 -37.31 -34.21
N LYS A 950 17.48 -36.49 -33.16
CA LYS A 950 17.34 -35.03 -33.21
C LYS A 950 18.14 -34.30 -32.11
N ILE A 951 19.24 -34.86 -31.61
CA ILE A 951 20.18 -34.16 -30.69
C ILE A 951 21.60 -34.21 -31.26
N GLN A 952 21.82 -33.63 -32.44
CA GLN A 952 23.18 -33.44 -32.94
C GLN A 952 23.27 -32.13 -33.72
N SER A 953 23.79 -31.11 -33.05
CA SER A 953 24.65 -30.11 -33.69
C SER A 953 25.35 -29.25 -32.63
N ASN A 954 26.67 -29.14 -32.78
CA ASN A 954 27.62 -28.18 -32.21
C ASN A 954 28.48 -28.57 -30.98
N ASN A 955 27.99 -29.23 -29.93
CA ASN A 955 28.86 -29.55 -28.77
C ASN A 955 29.86 -30.69 -29.01
N ASN A 956 29.51 -31.69 -29.84
CA ASN A 956 30.42 -32.79 -30.16
C ASN A 956 31.65 -32.35 -30.97
N ILE A 957 31.61 -31.22 -31.68
CA ILE A 957 32.78 -30.73 -32.44
C ILE A 957 33.83 -30.13 -31.49
N LEU A 958 33.39 -29.52 -30.37
CA LEU A 958 34.30 -29.01 -29.36
C LEU A 958 34.83 -30.16 -28.50
N PHE A 959 33.97 -31.05 -28.02
CA PHE A 959 34.36 -32.20 -27.19
C PHE A 959 35.26 -33.19 -27.95
N ALA A 960 34.98 -33.45 -29.24
CA ALA A 960 35.86 -34.25 -30.08
C ALA A 960 37.20 -33.54 -30.33
N LYS A 961 37.24 -32.20 -30.40
CA LYS A 961 38.50 -31.44 -30.50
C LYS A 961 39.29 -31.44 -29.19
N THR A 962 38.63 -31.39 -28.03
CA THR A 962 39.29 -31.48 -26.71
C THR A 962 39.77 -32.90 -26.41
N LEU A 963 39.07 -33.92 -26.90
CA LEU A 963 39.49 -35.33 -26.82
C LEU A 963 40.57 -35.69 -27.85
N THR A 964 40.66 -34.97 -28.97
CA THR A 964 41.70 -35.21 -30.01
C THR A 964 42.96 -34.38 -29.83
N SER A 965 42.99 -33.39 -28.92
CA SER A 965 44.24 -32.77 -28.48
C SER A 965 44.96 -33.64 -27.44
N GLN A 966 45.32 -34.86 -27.83
CA GLN A 966 46.47 -35.55 -27.25
C GLN A 966 47.74 -34.92 -27.84
N SER A 967 48.13 -33.74 -27.36
CA SER A 967 49.55 -33.40 -27.31
C SER A 967 50.09 -33.92 -25.99
N LYS A 968 51.17 -34.69 -26.09
CA LYS A 968 51.56 -35.74 -25.17
C LYS A 968 52.19 -35.29 -23.85
N ASP A 969 52.22 -34.00 -23.51
CA ASP A 969 52.97 -33.55 -22.34
C ASP A 969 52.19 -32.48 -21.55
N GLU A 970 52.19 -32.66 -20.23
CA GLU A 970 51.73 -31.74 -19.16
C GLU A 970 50.22 -31.61 -18.90
N ILE A 971 49.62 -32.62 -18.24
CA ILE A 971 48.44 -32.43 -17.38
C ILE A 971 48.62 -33.23 -16.08
N ASP A 972 48.33 -32.57 -14.95
CA ASP A 972 48.38 -33.07 -13.57
C ASP A 972 47.66 -34.45 -13.39
N PRO A 973 48.34 -35.49 -12.86
CA PRO A 973 47.79 -36.83 -12.67
C PRO A 973 46.54 -36.91 -11.78
N GLN A 974 46.30 -35.93 -10.90
CA GLN A 974 45.12 -35.95 -10.03
C GLN A 974 43.82 -35.63 -10.78
N CYS A 975 43.89 -34.83 -11.84
CA CYS A 975 42.71 -34.39 -12.60
C CYS A 975 42.18 -35.48 -13.57
N SER A 976 43.07 -36.30 -14.12
CA SER A 976 42.70 -37.40 -15.05
C SER A 976 42.06 -38.59 -14.33
N THR A 977 42.38 -38.78 -13.05
CA THR A 977 41.92 -39.94 -12.26
C THR A 977 40.44 -39.83 -11.86
N SER A 978 39.92 -38.61 -11.66
CA SER A 978 38.50 -38.37 -11.34
C SER A 978 37.61 -38.56 -12.58
N ILE A 979 37.99 -37.97 -13.71
CA ILE A 979 37.27 -38.10 -15.00
C ILE A 979 37.21 -39.56 -15.45
N MET A 980 38.32 -40.29 -15.33
CA MET A 980 38.38 -41.72 -15.66
C MET A 980 37.59 -42.59 -14.69
N ARG A 981 37.46 -42.22 -13.40
CA ARG A 981 36.61 -42.94 -12.44
C ARG A 981 35.13 -42.77 -12.75
N SER A 982 34.68 -41.55 -13.01
CA SER A 982 33.28 -41.28 -13.38
C SER A 982 32.92 -41.97 -14.69
N LEU A 983 33.79 -41.91 -15.71
CA LEU A 983 33.57 -42.63 -16.98
C LEU A 983 33.62 -44.16 -16.81
N LYS A 984 34.41 -44.68 -15.86
CA LYS A 984 34.48 -46.12 -15.59
C LYS A 984 33.24 -46.63 -14.86
N VAL A 985 32.69 -45.87 -13.92
CA VAL A 985 31.41 -46.18 -13.26
C VAL A 985 30.27 -46.18 -14.28
N VAL A 986 30.26 -45.21 -15.19
CA VAL A 986 29.28 -45.16 -16.28
C VAL A 986 29.44 -46.34 -17.22
N LYS A 987 30.66 -46.70 -17.61
CA LYS A 987 30.94 -47.85 -18.48
C LYS A 987 30.58 -49.18 -17.82
N GLU A 988 30.91 -49.37 -16.54
CA GLU A 988 30.56 -50.57 -15.76
C GLU A 988 29.04 -50.67 -15.50
N SER A 989 28.31 -49.55 -15.52
CA SER A 989 26.84 -49.50 -15.42
C SER A 989 26.11 -49.72 -16.76
N VAL A 990 26.83 -49.64 -17.89
CA VAL A 990 26.29 -49.93 -19.24
C VAL A 990 26.53 -51.39 -19.62
N ASP A 991 27.53 -52.05 -19.02
CA ASP A 991 27.87 -53.46 -19.25
C ASP A 991 27.10 -54.45 -18.33
N CYS A 992 26.24 -53.96 -17.43
CA CYS A 992 25.24 -54.71 -16.65
C CYS A 992 23.83 -54.38 -17.15
#